data_AF-A0A7Y1MK51-F1
#
_entry.id   AF-A0A7Y1MK51-F1
#
_cell.length_a   1.000
_cell.length_b   1.000
_cell.length_c   1.000
_cell.angle_alpha   90.00
_cell.angle_beta   90.00
_cell.angle_gamma   90.00
#
_symmetry.space_group_name_H-M   'P 1'
#
loop_
_entity.id
_entity.type
_entity.pdbx_description
1 polymer ?
#
loop_
_entity_poly.entity_id
_entity_poly.type
_entity_poly.pdbx_seq_one_letter_code
_entity_poly.pdbx_strand_id
1 'polypeptide(L)'
;MLAVCWRLEEIPRMNAMERSLRKQLAQAREQIATLNDHLHSANAKRHLAEQRLIKTRASLTYQLGYQLKTASQSLGALLRLPAVLLRLYRQARRRRTLTRQAGGDQTRQSLPAPAPLVATPAPRPLAEADYIHSHLLPGAQDNARPLKVACVMDSFTYDAYRHECQLLQLTPAHGLAELEAFQPELLFIESAWRGQDDLWRNKVGHNGEELRKIVQWCKDHGVPTVFWNKEDPVHYETFLNTAKQFDWVFTTDIDCIHRYKGALGHERVYLLPFACQPAVHNPIELYERKDGFCFAGAYYVRYPERTRDLVNLISELPRLRPLEIFDRNLGKQDPRYQFPSEYQPYIVGTLSSAQMDLAYKGYRYGVNLNSIKQSQSMFARRVFELLGSNTLTVSNFSRGLRVLLGDLVITTDNSAHRLNRLQALADNPQHSAKLRLAGLRKVMQEHTYAHRLRYVMAKVTGTPQADPLPTICILANAVNNAELLALTRHLQRQRYSNVIMQVVVNVGATATDPRLRLISRKHLNAVTVAELANGADWVGGMMAEDYYGPHYLLDLALATRYSQANVIGKVAHYMADEHGIHLRNAGQDYRCARAIAARCALIKPSALAGQTACAWLHALPTLAYQDPQALAIDAFNYCKDAAGTNPQHLSARVDDLGVDSGISLDALQRHAESIPPLHVSASTPHISGAALAKLFGPIGSRLLQTEVEADTWHIRSSLADGRHEYHYARQELPVAQLASSAPLKLFLDTTPGLNIQLVILFLDAQQQRISTLLHTANRNQSCDVPPEAAYVRLGVRVYASGSTTLKALVLGHRDIQPSTLLAKAGHLLLTNHYPAYDDLYRNGFLHTRVSAYQAQGLAVDVFRLRPNEPVSYQEFENVDVITGAQAALATLLGSGAYPSVLVHFLDPQMWEILRLHVHSLRMIVWVHGAEIQPWWRRAHNYASEEQRQLGKLESDRRLAFWRTLLNPMPANLQLVFVSRHFAEEVMEDLGFRLPNNQYRIIHNPINTQLFSYQEKPPEQRKKILSIRPYVSRTYANDLSVKAIQLLAQKPWFNELEFRLIGDGPLFEETLAPLRQYPNVRIEKGYLKQSEIAELHKHYGVFLCPSRMDTQGVSRDEAMASGLVPVTNRVGAIPEFVDDDSGFLAAPDSFTELSDAIESLFLNPGIFQEKSLNARQRVVRQSDTLQISRAELNLIRDANDHRESVDPTDHPALDTRLVHVIGS
;
A
#
# COMPACT_ATOMS: atom_id res chain seq x y z
N MET A 1 -28.70 -62.41 32.44
CA MET A 1 -29.50 -61.16 32.41
C MET A 1 -28.99 -60.07 33.38
N LEU A 2 -28.20 -60.39 34.41
CA LEU A 2 -27.61 -59.40 35.34
C LEU A 2 -26.31 -58.72 34.85
N ALA A 3 -25.65 -59.20 33.78
CA ALA A 3 -24.42 -58.61 33.24
C ALA A 3 -24.66 -57.49 32.20
N VAL A 4 -25.91 -57.29 31.75
CA VAL A 4 -26.26 -56.30 30.71
C VAL A 4 -26.75 -54.98 31.33
N CYS A 5 -27.33 -55.00 32.53
CA CYS A 5 -27.74 -53.79 33.25
C CYS A 5 -26.57 -52.97 33.81
N TRP A 6 -25.42 -53.58 34.11
CA TRP A 6 -24.23 -52.85 34.60
C TRP A 6 -23.54 -52.01 33.51
N ARG A 7 -23.69 -52.35 32.22
CA ARG A 7 -23.03 -51.63 31.10
C ARG A 7 -23.79 -50.41 30.58
N LEU A 8 -25.06 -50.23 30.92
CA LEU A 8 -25.87 -49.13 30.40
C LEU A 8 -25.72 -47.81 31.20
N GLU A 9 -25.24 -47.86 32.45
CA GLU A 9 -24.97 -46.68 33.28
C GLU A 9 -23.50 -46.25 33.31
N GLU A 10 -22.54 -47.16 33.06
CA GLU A 10 -21.10 -46.83 33.09
C GLU A 10 -20.61 -46.12 31.82
N ILE A 11 -21.15 -46.45 30.64
CA ILE A 11 -20.69 -45.87 29.37
C ILE A 11 -20.94 -44.34 29.31
N PRO A 12 -22.12 -43.79 29.70
CA PRO A 12 -22.32 -42.35 29.78
C PRO A 12 -21.39 -41.67 30.80
N ARG A 13 -21.12 -42.32 31.94
CA ARG A 13 -20.19 -41.82 32.96
C ARG A 13 -18.76 -41.79 32.46
N MET A 14 -18.30 -42.84 31.76
CA MET A 14 -16.98 -42.89 31.13
C MET A 14 -16.84 -41.83 30.04
N ASN A 15 -17.86 -41.64 29.20
CA ASN A 15 -17.86 -40.59 28.16
C ASN A 15 -17.86 -39.17 28.77
N ALA A 16 -18.57 -38.95 29.87
CA ALA A 16 -18.55 -37.69 30.60
C ALA A 16 -17.18 -37.44 31.26
N MET A 17 -16.58 -38.49 31.83
CA MET A 17 -15.24 -38.41 32.42
C MET A 17 -14.17 -38.18 31.36
N GLU A 18 -14.27 -38.83 30.20
CA GLU A 18 -13.38 -38.61 29.06
C GLU A 18 -13.51 -37.19 28.50
N ARG A 19 -14.73 -36.65 28.36
CA ARG A 19 -14.92 -35.24 27.96
C ARG A 19 -14.33 -34.27 28.99
N SER A 20 -14.49 -34.56 30.28
CA SER A 20 -13.92 -33.77 31.37
C SER A 20 -12.39 -33.79 31.33
N LEU A 21 -11.79 -34.97 31.18
CA LEU A 21 -10.34 -35.17 31.04
C LEU A 21 -9.79 -34.49 29.78
N ARG A 22 -10.49 -34.57 28.64
CA ARG A 22 -10.10 -33.86 27.40
C ARG A 22 -10.14 -32.35 27.59
N LYS A 23 -11.15 -31.83 28.30
CA LYS A 23 -11.27 -30.39 28.62
C LYS A 23 -10.15 -29.94 29.57
N GLN A 24 -9.84 -30.72 30.60
CA GLN A 24 -8.73 -30.46 31.52
C GLN A 24 -7.37 -30.53 30.81
N LEU A 25 -7.17 -31.48 29.90
CA LEU A 25 -5.94 -31.60 29.10
C LEU A 25 -5.79 -30.42 28.13
N ALA A 26 -6.89 -29.95 27.53
CA ALA A 26 -6.88 -28.77 26.68
C ALA A 26 -6.52 -27.51 27.49
N GLN A 27 -7.14 -27.31 28.65
CA GLN A 27 -6.82 -26.20 29.55
C GLN A 27 -5.38 -26.26 30.07
N ALA A 28 -4.88 -27.45 30.41
CA ALA A 28 -3.50 -27.62 30.86
C ALA A 28 -2.49 -27.33 29.73
N ARG A 29 -2.78 -27.76 28.49
CA ARG A 29 -1.95 -27.44 27.31
C ARG A 29 -1.94 -25.94 26.99
N GLU A 30 -3.08 -25.29 27.10
CA GLU A 30 -3.21 -23.85 26.92
C GLU A 30 -2.46 -23.07 28.03
N GLN A 31 -2.56 -23.53 29.28
CA GLN A 31 -1.79 -22.97 30.40
C GLN A 31 -0.29 -23.17 30.20
N ILE A 32 0.17 -24.35 29.75
CA ILE A 32 1.59 -24.62 29.48
C ILE A 32 2.09 -23.75 28.31
N ALA A 33 1.32 -23.58 27.24
CA ALA A 33 1.68 -22.71 26.12
C ALA A 33 1.80 -21.25 26.59
N THR A 34 0.79 -20.77 27.33
CA THR A 34 0.80 -19.42 27.92
C THR A 34 1.98 -19.22 28.89
N LEU A 35 2.29 -20.22 29.71
CA LEU A 35 3.42 -20.20 30.64
C LEU A 35 4.78 -20.19 29.89
N ASN A 36 4.92 -20.95 28.80
CA ASN A 36 6.13 -20.95 27.98
C ASN A 36 6.32 -19.61 27.27
N ASP A 37 5.25 -19.00 26.73
CA ASP A 37 5.29 -17.67 26.13
C ASP A 37 5.62 -16.59 27.17
N HIS A 38 5.05 -16.70 28.37
CA HIS A 38 5.40 -15.83 29.49
C HIS A 38 6.85 -16.03 29.92
N LEU A 39 7.37 -17.26 29.96
CA LEU A 39 8.75 -17.57 30.30
C LEU A 39 9.72 -17.03 29.25
N HIS A 40 9.42 -17.20 27.96
CA HIS A 40 10.23 -16.66 26.86
C HIS A 40 10.22 -15.14 26.83
N SER A 41 9.05 -14.51 27.01
CA SER A 41 8.92 -13.05 27.12
C SER A 41 9.63 -12.51 28.37
N ALA A 42 9.49 -13.18 29.51
CA ALA A 42 10.18 -12.81 30.74
C ALA A 42 11.69 -12.98 30.63
N ASN A 43 12.17 -14.05 30.00
CA ASN A 43 13.60 -14.27 29.76
C ASN A 43 14.17 -13.24 28.77
N ALA A 44 13.43 -12.89 27.71
CA ALA A 44 13.82 -11.84 26.78
C ALA A 44 13.84 -10.47 27.46
N LYS A 45 12.81 -10.13 28.26
CA LYS A 45 12.76 -8.89 29.06
C LYS A 45 13.85 -8.86 30.11
N ARG A 46 14.12 -9.98 30.79
CA ARG A 46 15.21 -10.13 31.77
C ARG A 46 16.56 -9.91 31.10
N HIS A 47 16.82 -10.56 29.96
CA HIS A 47 18.07 -10.34 29.23
C HIS A 47 18.22 -8.90 28.73
N LEU A 48 17.14 -8.29 28.23
CA LEU A 48 17.17 -6.89 27.78
C LEU A 48 17.36 -5.92 28.96
N ALA A 49 16.73 -6.22 30.10
CA ALA A 49 16.89 -5.46 31.34
C ALA A 49 18.28 -5.65 31.95
N GLU A 50 18.85 -6.86 31.95
CA GLU A 50 20.23 -7.16 32.35
C GLU A 50 21.22 -6.43 31.43
N GLN A 51 21.02 -6.46 30.12
CA GLN A 51 21.84 -5.70 29.17
C GLN A 51 21.71 -4.19 29.38
N ARG A 52 20.51 -3.67 29.67
CA ARG A 52 20.30 -2.25 30.02
C ARG A 52 20.94 -1.92 31.37
N LEU A 53 20.83 -2.79 32.37
CA LEU A 53 21.42 -2.60 33.70
C LEU A 53 22.95 -2.60 33.63
N ILE A 54 23.53 -3.52 32.85
CA ILE A 54 24.96 -3.59 32.56
C ILE A 54 25.40 -2.32 31.82
N LYS A 55 24.68 -1.88 30.79
CA LYS A 55 24.97 -0.62 30.07
C LYS A 55 24.84 0.63 30.95
N THR A 56 23.82 0.70 31.79
CA THR A 56 23.57 1.83 32.70
C THR A 56 24.63 1.88 33.80
N ARG A 57 24.98 0.74 34.43
CA ARG A 57 26.08 0.65 35.42
C ARG A 57 27.46 0.93 34.80
N ALA A 58 27.65 0.62 33.53
CA ALA A 58 28.85 0.95 32.76
C ALA A 58 28.85 2.40 32.20
N SER A 59 27.76 3.16 32.38
CA SER A 59 27.68 4.54 31.93
C SER A 59 28.48 5.47 32.86
N LEU A 60 29.18 6.43 32.26
CA LEU A 60 29.99 7.41 33.00
C LEU A 60 29.14 8.23 33.97
N THR A 61 27.88 8.54 33.62
CA THR A 61 26.95 9.29 34.46
C THR A 61 26.59 8.54 35.74
N TYR A 62 26.31 7.23 35.63
CA TYR A 62 26.03 6.38 36.79
C TYR A 62 27.29 6.20 37.66
N GLN A 63 28.46 5.98 37.05
CA GLN A 63 29.72 5.85 37.78
C GLN A 63 30.11 7.15 38.49
N LEU A 64 29.86 8.30 37.88
CA LEU A 64 30.08 9.62 38.49
C LEU A 64 29.14 9.84 39.69
N GLY A 65 27.84 9.57 39.53
CA GLY A 65 26.85 9.67 40.60
C GLY A 65 27.16 8.72 41.76
N TYR A 66 27.59 7.49 41.47
CA TYR A 66 28.00 6.52 42.48
C TYR A 66 29.23 6.99 43.28
N GLN A 67 30.26 7.50 42.59
CA GLN A 67 31.50 7.97 43.24
C GLN A 67 31.27 9.23 44.09
N LEU A 68 30.42 10.15 43.63
CA LEU A 68 30.00 11.33 44.41
C LEU A 68 29.23 10.92 45.67
N LYS A 69 28.32 9.94 45.56
CA LYS A 69 27.58 9.40 46.70
C LYS A 69 28.51 8.72 47.71
N THR A 70 29.44 7.87 47.28
CA THR A 70 30.40 7.22 48.19
C THR A 70 31.38 8.19 48.83
N ALA A 71 31.76 9.27 48.14
CA ALA A 71 32.62 10.31 48.70
C ALA A 71 31.91 11.11 49.81
N SER A 72 30.59 11.30 49.71
CA SER A 72 29.78 11.93 50.78
C SER A 72 29.65 11.08 52.05
N GLN A 73 30.03 9.80 51.99
CA GLN A 73 29.86 8.83 53.07
C GLN A 73 31.17 8.44 53.79
N SER A 74 32.35 8.89 53.31
CA SER A 74 33.63 8.62 53.98
C SER A 74 34.72 9.65 53.64
N LEU A 75 35.46 10.11 54.66
CA LEU A 75 36.58 11.04 54.55
C LEU A 75 37.70 10.51 53.64
N GLY A 76 37.99 9.20 53.70
CA GLY A 76 39.00 8.57 52.83
C GLY A 76 38.58 8.50 51.36
N ALA A 77 37.27 8.39 51.09
CA ALA A 77 36.73 8.44 49.73
C ALA A 77 36.69 9.88 49.19
N LEU A 78 36.41 10.87 50.05
CA LEU A 78 36.43 12.29 49.70
C LEU A 78 37.83 12.76 49.26
N LEU A 79 38.88 12.35 49.97
CA LEU A 79 40.27 12.67 49.61
C LEU A 79 40.73 12.03 48.28
N ARG A 80 40.15 10.89 47.89
CA ARG A 80 40.45 10.19 46.63
C ARG A 80 39.59 10.67 45.45
N LEU A 81 38.52 11.42 45.72
CA LEU A 81 37.56 11.89 44.73
C LEU A 81 38.23 12.69 43.60
N PRO A 82 39.16 13.64 43.84
CA PRO A 82 39.80 14.38 42.74
C PRO A 82 40.55 13.46 41.77
N ALA A 83 41.26 12.45 42.29
CA ALA A 83 41.99 11.49 41.47
C ALA A 83 41.05 10.56 40.66
N VAL A 84 39.93 10.15 41.27
CA VAL A 84 38.91 9.33 40.59
C VAL A 84 38.18 10.13 39.52
N LEU A 85 37.81 11.37 39.79
CA LEU A 85 37.20 12.29 38.82
C LEU A 85 38.14 12.59 37.67
N LEU A 86 39.44 12.80 37.93
CA LEU A 86 40.45 12.98 36.89
C LEU A 86 40.58 11.72 36.01
N ARG A 87 40.48 10.53 36.60
CA ARG A 87 40.53 9.24 35.89
C ARG A 87 39.29 9.05 35.00
N LEU A 88 38.09 9.33 35.51
CA LEU A 88 36.84 9.32 34.74
C LEU A 88 36.85 10.38 33.64
N TYR A 89 37.40 11.57 33.89
CA TYR A 89 37.57 12.63 32.89
C TYR A 89 38.54 12.20 31.78
N ARG A 90 39.69 11.60 32.12
CA ARG A 90 40.63 11.04 31.12
C ARG A 90 40.01 9.91 30.31
N GLN A 91 39.20 9.06 30.94
CA GLN A 91 38.47 7.97 30.27
C GLN A 91 37.36 8.51 29.35
N ALA A 92 36.62 9.53 29.78
CA ALA A 92 35.64 10.23 28.97
C ALA A 92 36.29 10.96 27.78
N ARG A 93 37.44 11.61 27.99
CA ARG A 93 38.23 12.26 26.95
C ARG A 93 38.75 11.24 25.94
N ARG A 94 39.35 10.12 26.38
CA ARG A 94 39.77 9.00 25.50
C ARG A 94 38.60 8.40 24.73
N ARG A 95 37.45 8.18 25.36
CA ARG A 95 36.23 7.74 24.67
C ARG A 95 35.78 8.78 23.65
N ARG A 96 35.78 10.08 23.96
CA ARG A 96 35.48 11.15 22.99
C ARG A 96 36.45 11.17 21.81
N THR A 97 37.74 10.89 22.04
CA THR A 97 38.73 10.75 20.95
C THR A 97 38.48 9.49 20.12
N LEU A 98 38.15 8.36 20.77
CA LEU A 98 37.78 7.10 20.10
C LEU A 98 36.42 7.16 19.41
N THR A 99 35.45 7.95 19.87
CA THR A 99 34.16 8.18 19.20
C THR A 99 34.31 9.21 18.08
N ARG A 100 35.29 10.12 18.16
CA ARG A 100 35.73 10.94 17.02
C ARG A 100 36.50 10.12 15.97
N GLN A 101 37.24 9.09 16.38
CA GLN A 101 37.99 8.19 15.49
C GLN A 101 37.18 6.98 14.98
N ALA A 102 36.15 6.52 15.71
CA ALA A 102 35.22 5.46 15.30
C ALA A 102 33.90 6.01 14.72
N GLY A 103 33.73 7.35 14.73
CA GLY A 103 32.73 8.07 13.95
C GLY A 103 33.23 8.47 12.55
N GLY A 104 34.48 8.16 12.23
CA GLY A 104 35.02 8.09 10.86
C GLY A 104 35.42 6.64 10.58
N ASP A 105 35.27 6.17 9.34
CA ASP A 105 35.65 4.84 8.87
C ASP A 105 34.86 3.60 9.35
N GLN A 106 33.55 3.75 9.62
CA GLN A 106 32.65 2.76 9.03
C GLN A 106 32.32 3.25 7.63
N THR A 107 32.63 2.43 6.63
CA THR A 107 32.21 2.55 5.24
C THR A 107 30.67 2.59 5.13
N ARG A 108 30.07 3.72 5.53
CA ARG A 108 29.14 4.37 4.61
C ARG A 108 29.98 4.55 3.35
N GLN A 109 29.58 3.94 2.24
CA GLN A 109 29.87 4.57 0.97
C GLN A 109 29.37 6.01 1.13
N SER A 110 30.29 6.93 1.43
CA SER A 110 30.05 8.34 1.25
C SER A 110 29.89 8.47 -0.25
N LEU A 111 28.64 8.36 -0.68
CA LEU A 111 28.22 8.87 -1.96
C LEU A 111 28.78 10.29 -2.03
N PRO A 112 29.51 10.66 -3.09
CA PRO A 112 30.02 12.01 -3.22
C PRO A 112 28.86 12.97 -2.96
N ALA A 113 29.07 13.97 -2.10
CA ALA A 113 28.04 14.96 -1.82
C ALA A 113 27.59 15.52 -3.18
N PRO A 114 26.31 15.34 -3.58
CA PRO A 114 25.84 16.03 -4.77
C PRO A 114 26.04 17.51 -4.51
N ALA A 115 26.72 18.20 -5.43
CA ALA A 115 26.82 19.65 -5.36
C ALA A 115 25.38 20.17 -5.18
N PRO A 116 25.09 20.99 -4.14
CA PRO A 116 23.79 21.59 -4.03
C PRO A 116 23.57 22.38 -5.33
N LEU A 117 22.63 21.93 -6.16
CA LEU A 117 22.15 22.72 -7.27
C LEU A 117 21.64 24.02 -6.65
N VAL A 118 22.39 25.10 -6.91
CA VAL A 118 22.18 26.45 -6.38
C VAL A 118 20.71 26.83 -6.54
N ALA A 119 20.16 27.54 -5.54
CA ALA A 119 18.81 28.10 -5.59
C ALA A 119 18.56 28.71 -6.97
N THR A 120 17.65 28.09 -7.71
CA THR A 120 17.31 28.51 -9.07
C THR A 120 16.17 29.52 -8.96
N PRO A 121 16.02 30.45 -9.92
CA PRO A 121 14.95 31.44 -9.87
C PRO A 121 13.57 30.79 -9.63
N ALA A 122 12.69 31.51 -8.95
CA ALA A 122 11.30 31.08 -8.76
C ALA A 122 10.63 30.85 -10.13
N PRO A 123 9.61 29.98 -10.21
CA PRO A 123 8.83 29.79 -11.43
C PRO A 123 8.33 31.14 -11.99
N ARG A 124 8.53 31.35 -13.29
CA ARG A 124 8.19 32.62 -13.96
C ARG A 124 6.71 32.64 -14.32
N PRO A 125 5.92 33.65 -13.91
CA PRO A 125 4.54 33.81 -14.36
C PRO A 125 4.46 33.99 -15.89
N LEU A 126 3.42 33.43 -16.49
CA LEU A 126 3.08 33.68 -17.90
C LEU A 126 2.52 35.09 -18.06
N ALA A 127 2.74 35.70 -19.23
CA ALA A 127 2.25 37.04 -19.53
C ALA A 127 0.70 37.15 -19.47
N GLU A 128 0.02 36.02 -19.66
CA GLU A 128 -1.44 35.89 -19.68
C GLU A 128 -2.03 35.42 -18.34
N ALA A 129 -1.22 35.24 -17.29
CA ALA A 129 -1.70 34.71 -16.00
C ALA A 129 -2.84 35.55 -15.38
N ASP A 130 -2.70 36.88 -15.37
CA ASP A 130 -3.73 37.78 -14.84
C ASP A 130 -5.03 37.73 -15.68
N TYR A 131 -4.89 37.58 -17.00
CA TYR A 131 -6.02 37.41 -17.90
C TYR A 131 -6.76 36.11 -17.63
N ILE A 132 -6.02 35.00 -17.47
CA ILE A 132 -6.57 33.68 -17.14
C ILE A 132 -7.39 33.74 -15.85
N HIS A 133 -6.83 34.32 -14.78
CA HIS A 133 -7.52 34.45 -13.50
C HIS A 133 -8.84 35.22 -13.61
N SER A 134 -8.89 36.24 -14.47
CA SER A 134 -10.03 37.16 -14.54
C SER A 134 -11.11 36.72 -15.54
N HIS A 135 -10.77 35.90 -16.55
CA HIS A 135 -11.68 35.61 -17.67
C HIS A 135 -11.85 34.13 -18.02
N LEU A 136 -10.92 33.25 -17.65
CA LEU A 136 -10.98 31.83 -18.01
C LEU A 136 -11.31 30.92 -16.83
N LEU A 137 -10.94 31.29 -15.61
CA LEU A 137 -11.25 30.51 -14.42
C LEU A 137 -12.63 30.86 -13.86
N PRO A 138 -13.41 29.88 -13.37
CA PRO A 138 -14.67 30.16 -12.73
C PRO A 138 -14.54 30.98 -11.44
N GLY A 139 -15.37 32.01 -11.27
CA GLY A 139 -15.50 32.76 -10.03
C GLY A 139 -16.19 31.96 -8.92
N ALA A 140 -16.18 32.49 -7.69
CA ALA A 140 -16.84 31.85 -6.54
C ALA A 140 -18.36 31.79 -6.66
N GLN A 141 -18.99 32.77 -7.30
CA GLN A 141 -20.45 32.79 -7.45
C GLN A 141 -20.95 32.26 -8.79
N ASP A 142 -20.07 32.17 -9.80
CA ASP A 142 -20.47 31.75 -11.15
C ASP A 142 -20.99 30.30 -11.20
N ASN A 143 -20.49 29.45 -10.30
CA ASN A 143 -20.86 28.04 -10.19
C ASN A 143 -21.78 27.72 -8.99
N ALA A 144 -22.06 28.70 -8.13
CA ALA A 144 -22.87 28.47 -6.94
C ALA A 144 -24.32 28.16 -7.34
N ARG A 145 -24.77 26.94 -7.04
CA ARG A 145 -26.21 26.61 -7.14
C ARG A 145 -26.99 27.41 -6.08
N PRO A 146 -28.31 27.61 -6.25
CA PRO A 146 -29.15 28.35 -5.29
C PRO A 146 -29.26 27.70 -3.90
N LEU A 147 -28.55 26.60 -3.62
CA LEU A 147 -28.55 25.91 -2.34
C LEU A 147 -27.91 26.79 -1.25
N LYS A 148 -28.66 27.07 -0.18
CA LYS A 148 -28.18 27.80 0.99
C LYS A 148 -27.66 26.85 2.07
N VAL A 149 -26.37 26.95 2.38
CA VAL A 149 -25.71 26.11 3.39
C VAL A 149 -25.12 26.96 4.51
N ALA A 150 -25.55 26.74 5.75
CA ALA A 150 -24.89 27.30 6.92
C ALA A 150 -23.79 26.33 7.40
N CYS A 151 -22.64 26.84 7.82
CA CYS A 151 -21.47 26.00 8.13
C CYS A 151 -20.60 26.53 9.28
N VAL A 152 -19.78 25.62 9.81
CA VAL A 152 -18.62 25.92 10.65
C VAL A 152 -17.46 25.12 10.08
N MET A 153 -16.51 25.81 9.44
CA MET A 153 -15.41 25.20 8.67
C MET A 153 -14.11 25.96 8.87
N ASP A 154 -12.99 25.25 8.91
CA ASP A 154 -11.65 25.82 8.78
C ASP A 154 -11.45 26.38 7.36
N SER A 155 -10.57 27.37 7.21
CA SER A 155 -10.44 28.20 5.99
C SER A 155 -10.29 27.37 4.70
N PHE A 156 -9.46 26.31 4.71
CA PHE A 156 -9.24 25.49 3.52
C PHE A 156 -10.46 24.70 3.06
N THR A 157 -11.40 24.37 3.95
CA THR A 157 -12.64 23.67 3.58
C THR A 157 -13.69 24.69 3.13
N TYR A 158 -13.81 25.82 3.84
CA TYR A 158 -14.68 26.92 3.44
C TYR A 158 -14.35 27.40 2.03
N ASP A 159 -13.07 27.64 1.75
CA ASP A 159 -12.56 28.09 0.46
C ASP A 159 -12.86 27.12 -0.68
N ALA A 160 -13.03 25.84 -0.36
CA ALA A 160 -13.38 24.82 -1.34
C ALA A 160 -14.89 24.78 -1.64
N TYR A 161 -15.76 24.84 -0.64
CA TYR A 161 -17.21 24.73 -0.84
C TYR A 161 -17.91 26.03 -1.24
N ARG A 162 -17.30 27.21 -0.99
CA ARG A 162 -17.89 28.52 -1.36
C ARG A 162 -18.15 28.68 -2.86
N HIS A 163 -17.54 27.85 -3.71
CA HIS A 163 -17.73 27.83 -5.17
C HIS A 163 -18.93 26.98 -5.61
N GLU A 164 -19.48 26.15 -4.70
CA GLU A 164 -20.47 25.12 -5.04
C GLU A 164 -21.89 25.49 -4.58
N CYS A 165 -22.01 26.40 -3.60
CA CYS A 165 -23.26 26.79 -2.97
C CYS A 165 -23.17 28.17 -2.32
N GLN A 166 -24.31 28.76 -1.98
CA GLN A 166 -24.34 29.95 -1.13
C GLN A 166 -24.00 29.53 0.31
N LEU A 167 -22.75 29.77 0.69
CA LEU A 167 -22.18 29.30 1.96
C LEU A 167 -22.12 30.43 2.99
N LEU A 168 -22.79 30.26 4.13
CA LEU A 168 -22.68 31.16 5.28
C LEU A 168 -21.83 30.51 6.37
N GLN A 169 -20.77 31.19 6.78
CA GLN A 169 -20.01 30.77 7.96
C GLN A 169 -20.61 31.38 9.22
N LEU A 170 -20.94 30.55 10.19
CA LEU A 170 -21.59 30.98 11.44
C LEU A 170 -20.54 31.44 12.46
N THR A 171 -20.90 32.41 13.28
CA THR A 171 -20.13 32.82 14.45
C THR A 171 -20.74 32.25 15.74
N PRO A 172 -19.94 31.92 16.77
CA PRO A 172 -20.48 31.36 18.01
C PRO A 172 -21.37 32.38 18.76
N ALA A 173 -21.10 33.68 18.62
CA ALA A 173 -21.84 34.74 19.32
C ALA A 173 -23.20 35.05 18.67
N HIS A 174 -23.29 35.00 17.34
CA HIS A 174 -24.48 35.44 16.60
C HIS A 174 -25.14 34.33 15.78
N GLY A 175 -24.67 33.08 15.91
CA GLY A 175 -25.10 31.95 15.07
C GLY A 175 -26.61 31.78 14.95
N LEU A 176 -27.38 32.00 16.01
CA LEU A 176 -28.84 31.91 15.95
C LEU A 176 -29.48 33.03 15.12
N ALA A 177 -29.01 34.27 15.27
CA ALA A 177 -29.51 35.40 14.49
C ALA A 177 -29.09 35.29 13.01
N GLU A 178 -27.89 34.77 12.77
CA GLU A 178 -27.37 34.48 11.42
C GLU A 178 -28.20 33.40 10.72
N LEU A 179 -28.58 32.33 11.43
CA LEU A 179 -29.48 31.28 10.90
C LEU A 179 -30.87 31.84 10.54
N GLU A 180 -31.47 32.63 11.44
CA GLU A 180 -32.78 33.25 11.25
C GLU A 180 -32.81 34.14 10.00
N ALA A 181 -31.75 34.95 9.82
CA ALA A 181 -31.66 35.85 8.67
C ALA A 181 -31.38 35.12 7.35
N PHE A 182 -30.59 34.03 7.39
CA PHE A 182 -30.13 33.35 6.19
C PHE A 182 -31.12 32.32 5.64
N GLN A 183 -31.87 31.66 6.54
CA GLN A 183 -32.79 30.55 6.25
C GLN A 183 -32.09 29.44 5.43
N PRO A 184 -31.13 28.71 6.02
CA PRO A 184 -30.40 27.66 5.32
C PRO A 184 -31.26 26.42 5.05
N GLU A 185 -30.97 25.75 3.94
CA GLU A 185 -31.55 24.45 3.60
C GLU A 185 -30.74 23.28 4.17
N LEU A 186 -29.51 23.55 4.63
CA LEU A 186 -28.61 22.56 5.21
C LEU A 186 -27.69 23.22 6.25
N LEU A 187 -27.54 22.57 7.40
CA LEU A 187 -26.43 22.84 8.32
C LEU A 187 -25.31 21.83 8.05
N PHE A 188 -24.15 22.30 7.59
CA PHE A 188 -22.99 21.46 7.28
C PHE A 188 -21.76 21.87 8.10
N ILE A 189 -21.46 21.12 9.15
CA ILE A 189 -20.33 21.40 10.06
C ILE A 189 -19.26 20.35 9.89
N GLU A 190 -18.00 20.77 9.80
CA GLU A 190 -16.87 19.83 9.87
C GLU A 190 -16.28 19.74 11.28
N SER A 191 -15.38 18.79 11.50
CA SER A 191 -14.49 18.73 12.67
C SER A 191 -13.47 19.90 12.68
N ALA A 192 -13.98 21.13 12.76
CA ALA A 192 -13.20 22.36 12.69
C ALA A 192 -12.41 22.59 13.99
N TRP A 193 -11.16 23.04 13.84
CA TRP A 193 -10.31 23.41 14.97
C TRP A 193 -10.41 24.89 15.32
N ARG A 194 -10.65 25.74 14.33
CA ARG A 194 -10.58 27.20 14.44
C ARG A 194 -11.86 27.89 13.98
N GLY A 195 -12.45 27.42 12.88
CA GLY A 195 -13.61 28.08 12.25
C GLY A 195 -13.34 29.54 11.85
N GLN A 196 -14.39 30.35 11.76
CA GLN A 196 -14.32 31.76 11.37
C GLN A 196 -13.42 32.57 12.28
N ASP A 197 -12.39 33.19 11.71
CA ASP A 197 -11.50 34.12 12.42
C ASP A 197 -10.99 33.56 13.77
N ASP A 198 -10.76 32.25 13.82
CA ASP A 198 -10.38 31.48 15.02
C ASP A 198 -11.40 31.49 16.19
N LEU A 199 -12.64 31.97 15.97
CA LEU A 199 -13.70 32.11 17.00
C LEU A 199 -14.25 30.77 17.51
N TRP A 200 -14.18 29.70 16.72
CA TRP A 200 -14.67 28.36 17.08
C TRP A 200 -13.65 27.49 17.81
N ARG A 201 -12.51 28.06 18.20
CA ARG A 201 -11.40 27.34 18.83
C ARG A 201 -11.84 26.42 19.97
N ASN A 202 -11.59 25.11 19.82
CA ASN A 202 -11.96 24.03 20.75
C ASN A 202 -13.47 23.85 21.02
N LYS A 203 -14.36 24.66 20.43
CA LYS A 203 -15.80 24.58 20.69
C LYS A 203 -16.46 23.39 20.00
N VAL A 204 -16.06 23.08 18.77
CA VAL A 204 -16.60 21.91 18.04
C VAL A 204 -16.16 20.61 18.69
N GLY A 205 -14.87 20.45 19.00
CA GLY A 205 -14.32 19.21 19.58
C GLY A 205 -14.82 18.89 20.99
N HIS A 206 -15.22 19.87 21.78
CA HIS A 206 -15.81 19.63 23.11
C HIS A 206 -17.35 19.72 23.15
N ASN A 207 -18.00 19.86 21.98
CA ASN A 207 -19.46 19.98 21.87
C ASN A 207 -20.03 21.17 22.69
N GLY A 208 -19.45 22.36 22.47
CA GLY A 208 -19.77 23.59 23.20
C GLY A 208 -21.26 23.96 23.16
N GLU A 209 -21.69 24.80 24.11
CA GLU A 209 -23.08 25.23 24.23
C GLU A 209 -23.62 25.93 22.97
N GLU A 210 -22.80 26.76 22.32
CA GLU A 210 -23.19 27.50 21.13
C GLU A 210 -23.51 26.56 19.96
N LEU A 211 -22.70 25.52 19.79
CA LEU A 211 -22.92 24.49 18.77
C LEU A 211 -24.23 23.73 19.02
N ARG A 212 -24.48 23.35 20.28
CA ARG A 212 -25.70 22.63 20.65
C ARG A 212 -26.95 23.47 20.38
N LYS A 213 -26.90 24.78 20.68
CA LYS A 213 -28.01 25.71 20.37
C LYS A 213 -28.27 25.82 18.87
N ILE A 214 -27.23 25.93 18.04
CA ILE A 214 -27.35 25.97 16.57
C ILE A 214 -28.00 24.68 16.05
N VAL A 215 -27.50 23.51 16.47
CA VAL A 215 -28.05 22.22 16.06
C VAL A 215 -29.50 22.06 16.52
N GLN A 216 -29.83 22.50 17.74
CA GLN A 216 -31.19 22.46 18.25
C GLN A 216 -32.13 23.36 17.43
N TRP A 217 -31.71 24.59 17.13
CA TRP A 217 -32.50 25.50 16.28
C TRP A 217 -32.79 24.87 14.92
N CYS A 218 -31.79 24.24 14.27
CA CYS A 218 -31.99 23.56 13.00
C CYS A 218 -33.02 22.43 13.10
N LYS A 219 -32.98 21.63 14.18
CA LYS A 219 -33.97 20.57 14.42
C LYS A 219 -35.37 21.13 14.61
N ASP A 220 -35.50 22.21 15.38
CA ASP A 220 -36.79 22.86 15.65
C ASP A 220 -37.43 23.46 14.37
N HIS A 221 -36.61 23.81 13.37
CA HIS A 221 -37.04 24.38 12.08
C HIS A 221 -37.00 23.37 10.92
N GLY A 222 -36.72 22.09 11.17
CA GLY A 222 -36.68 21.05 10.13
C GLY A 222 -35.51 21.16 9.15
N VAL A 223 -34.44 21.88 9.49
CA VAL A 223 -33.22 21.99 8.68
C VAL A 223 -32.33 20.76 8.93
N PRO A 224 -32.00 19.96 7.90
CA PRO A 224 -31.14 18.79 8.04
C PRO A 224 -29.74 19.15 8.57
N THR A 225 -29.21 18.32 9.48
CA THR A 225 -27.90 18.55 10.10
C THR A 225 -26.85 17.50 9.71
N VAL A 226 -25.73 17.97 9.16
CA VAL A 226 -24.61 17.12 8.71
C VAL A 226 -23.33 17.45 9.48
N PHE A 227 -22.67 16.40 9.98
CA PHE A 227 -21.32 16.49 10.53
C PHE A 227 -20.30 15.73 9.68
N TRP A 228 -19.19 16.37 9.28
CA TRP A 228 -18.07 15.70 8.59
C TRP A 228 -16.80 15.72 9.43
N ASN A 229 -16.38 14.55 9.89
CA ASN A 229 -15.09 14.41 10.57
C ASN A 229 -13.97 14.20 9.54
N LYS A 230 -13.22 15.27 9.27
CA LYS A 230 -12.06 15.28 8.37
C LYS A 230 -10.74 14.86 9.02
N GLU A 231 -10.75 14.65 10.32
CA GLU A 231 -9.57 14.37 11.15
C GLU A 231 -9.50 12.88 11.56
N ASP A 232 -10.44 12.07 11.07
CA ASP A 232 -10.41 10.62 11.25
C ASP A 232 -9.26 9.97 10.49
N PRO A 233 -8.63 8.91 11.04
CA PRO A 233 -9.03 8.18 12.26
C PRO A 233 -8.47 8.76 13.57
N VAL A 234 -7.57 9.74 13.51
CA VAL A 234 -6.80 10.21 14.69
C VAL A 234 -7.70 10.87 15.74
N HIS A 235 -8.71 11.59 15.28
CA HIS A 235 -9.59 12.39 16.14
C HIS A 235 -11.02 11.84 16.23
N TYR A 236 -11.20 10.55 15.99
CA TYR A 236 -12.49 9.86 16.14
C TYR A 236 -13.09 10.11 17.54
N GLU A 237 -12.35 9.83 18.60
CA GLU A 237 -12.87 9.96 19.97
C GLU A 237 -13.03 11.43 20.38
N THR A 238 -12.27 12.35 19.78
CA THR A 238 -12.39 13.78 20.04
C THR A 238 -13.76 14.29 19.61
N PHE A 239 -14.23 13.90 18.41
CA PHE A 239 -15.45 14.47 17.83
C PHE A 239 -16.68 13.57 17.96
N LEU A 240 -16.57 12.35 18.50
CA LEU A 240 -17.69 11.41 18.62
C LEU A 240 -18.91 11.98 19.37
N ASN A 241 -18.69 12.73 20.46
CA ASN A 241 -19.77 13.38 21.21
C ASN A 241 -20.47 14.48 20.40
N THR A 242 -19.73 15.17 19.54
CA THR A 242 -20.27 16.19 18.63
C THR A 242 -21.05 15.53 17.51
N ALA A 243 -20.49 14.50 16.87
CA ALA A 243 -21.13 13.73 15.81
C ALA A 243 -22.53 13.20 16.23
N LYS A 244 -22.70 12.80 17.50
CA LYS A 244 -23.99 12.33 18.05
C LYS A 244 -25.12 13.37 18.00
N GLN A 245 -24.80 14.65 17.87
CA GLN A 245 -25.82 15.70 17.79
C GLN A 245 -26.46 15.79 16.41
N PHE A 246 -25.85 15.23 15.37
CA PHE A 246 -26.24 15.42 13.97
C PHE A 246 -27.03 14.23 13.42
N ASP A 247 -27.81 14.49 12.38
CA ASP A 247 -28.67 13.49 11.73
C ASP A 247 -27.88 12.57 10.78
N TRP A 248 -26.90 13.14 10.06
CA TRP A 248 -25.98 12.44 9.18
C TRP A 248 -24.52 12.70 9.57
N VAL A 249 -23.72 11.64 9.58
CA VAL A 249 -22.27 11.72 9.86
C VAL A 249 -21.48 11.26 8.64
N PHE A 250 -20.48 12.04 8.27
CA PHE A 250 -19.52 11.70 7.23
C PHE A 250 -18.12 11.60 7.84
N THR A 251 -17.30 10.69 7.33
CA THR A 251 -15.91 10.51 7.77
C THR A 251 -14.97 10.42 6.57
N THR A 252 -13.72 10.85 6.72
CA THR A 252 -12.66 10.64 5.72
C THR A 252 -12.09 9.22 5.75
N ASP A 253 -12.32 8.46 6.82
CA ASP A 253 -11.79 7.11 7.00
C ASP A 253 -12.88 6.05 6.97
N ILE A 254 -12.85 5.19 5.94
CA ILE A 254 -13.76 4.06 5.79
C ILE A 254 -13.68 3.09 6.98
N ASP A 255 -12.51 3.00 7.60
CA ASP A 255 -12.26 2.15 8.76
C ASP A 255 -12.99 2.65 10.02
N CYS A 256 -13.48 3.90 10.02
CA CYS A 256 -14.28 4.46 11.13
C CYS A 256 -15.79 4.20 11.03
N ILE A 257 -16.31 3.78 9.86
CA ILE A 257 -17.76 3.71 9.62
C ILE A 257 -18.46 2.74 10.57
N HIS A 258 -17.97 1.51 10.68
CA HIS A 258 -18.53 0.51 11.59
C HIS A 258 -18.54 0.99 13.05
N ARG A 259 -17.50 1.73 13.46
CA ARG A 259 -17.37 2.31 14.80
C ARG A 259 -18.42 3.39 15.03
N TYR A 260 -18.59 4.32 14.09
CA TYR A 260 -19.65 5.34 14.18
C TYR A 260 -21.04 4.72 14.21
N LYS A 261 -21.36 3.80 13.28
CA LYS A 261 -22.68 3.15 13.26
C LYS A 261 -22.99 2.47 14.60
N GLY A 262 -22.02 1.72 15.14
CA GLY A 262 -22.14 1.07 16.45
C GLY A 262 -22.25 2.05 17.64
N ALA A 263 -21.52 3.17 17.61
CA ALA A 263 -21.53 4.16 18.69
C ALA A 263 -22.74 5.11 18.66
N LEU A 264 -23.20 5.49 17.47
CA LEU A 264 -24.29 6.43 17.25
C LEU A 264 -25.66 5.74 17.27
N GLY A 265 -25.72 4.45 16.92
CA GLY A 265 -26.93 3.64 16.90
C GLY A 265 -27.81 3.84 15.67
N HIS A 266 -27.25 4.28 14.54
CA HIS A 266 -27.98 4.45 13.27
C HIS A 266 -27.07 4.24 12.06
N GLU A 267 -27.69 3.94 10.91
CA GLU A 267 -26.99 3.61 9.65
C GLU A 267 -26.56 4.83 8.82
N ARG A 268 -27.00 6.05 9.18
CA ARG A 268 -26.70 7.31 8.45
C ARG A 268 -25.25 7.80 8.64
N VAL A 269 -24.29 6.95 8.33
CA VAL A 269 -22.84 7.18 8.41
C VAL A 269 -22.21 6.86 7.06
N TYR A 270 -21.49 7.81 6.48
CA TYR A 270 -21.02 7.72 5.09
C TYR A 270 -19.55 8.10 4.93
N LEU A 271 -18.91 7.61 3.87
CA LEU A 271 -17.56 8.01 3.49
C LEU A 271 -17.57 9.31 2.67
N LEU A 272 -16.77 10.30 3.08
CA LEU A 272 -16.53 11.54 2.35
C LEU A 272 -15.03 11.87 2.34
N PRO A 273 -14.28 11.39 1.33
CA PRO A 273 -12.86 11.70 1.20
C PRO A 273 -12.65 13.18 0.84
N PHE A 274 -11.42 13.69 1.01
CA PHE A 274 -11.05 14.99 0.44
C PHE A 274 -11.23 15.02 -1.10
N ALA A 275 -11.15 16.23 -1.65
CA ALA A 275 -11.39 16.49 -3.05
C ALA A 275 -10.57 17.69 -3.56
N CYS A 276 -10.64 17.91 -4.86
CA CYS A 276 -10.09 19.04 -5.59
C CYS A 276 -11.18 20.10 -5.83
N GLN A 277 -10.83 21.39 -5.76
CA GLN A 277 -11.71 22.48 -6.18
C GLN A 277 -11.21 22.98 -7.55
N PRO A 278 -11.86 22.61 -8.68
CA PRO A 278 -11.40 22.95 -10.03
C PRO A 278 -11.24 24.46 -10.31
N ALA A 279 -12.00 25.33 -9.63
CA ALA A 279 -11.82 26.78 -9.78
C ALA A 279 -10.44 27.28 -9.32
N VAL A 280 -9.79 26.54 -8.40
CA VAL A 280 -8.49 26.89 -7.81
C VAL A 280 -7.38 25.97 -8.33
N HIS A 281 -7.65 24.67 -8.35
CA HIS A 281 -6.69 23.61 -8.68
C HIS A 281 -7.10 22.98 -10.01
N ASN A 282 -6.45 23.43 -11.08
CA ASN A 282 -6.79 23.09 -12.46
C ASN A 282 -5.52 23.04 -13.34
N PRO A 283 -5.57 22.42 -14.52
CA PRO A 283 -4.38 22.24 -15.33
C PRO A 283 -3.94 23.50 -16.09
N ILE A 284 -4.74 24.58 -16.12
CA ILE A 284 -4.44 25.80 -16.89
C ILE A 284 -3.15 26.43 -16.34
N GLU A 285 -2.18 26.62 -17.23
CA GLU A 285 -0.84 27.08 -16.86
C GLU A 285 -0.87 28.57 -16.47
N LEU A 286 -0.28 28.87 -15.32
CA LEU A 286 -0.05 30.26 -14.84
C LEU A 286 1.44 30.61 -14.83
N TYR A 287 2.30 29.59 -14.87
CA TYR A 287 3.74 29.71 -14.76
C TYR A 287 4.42 28.84 -15.79
N GLU A 288 5.61 29.24 -16.23
CA GLU A 288 6.54 28.29 -16.86
C GLU A 288 7.00 27.28 -15.80
N ARG A 289 6.65 26.00 -15.99
CA ARG A 289 6.95 24.96 -15.01
C ARG A 289 8.44 24.72 -14.88
N LYS A 290 8.95 24.89 -13.67
CA LYS A 290 10.30 24.54 -13.29
C LYS A 290 10.49 23.02 -13.24
N ASP A 291 11.57 22.55 -13.84
CA ASP A 291 11.97 21.14 -13.81
C ASP A 291 12.64 20.78 -12.47
N GLY A 292 11.84 20.80 -11.40
CA GLY A 292 12.28 20.57 -10.03
C GLY A 292 11.16 20.04 -9.12
N PHE A 293 11.56 19.63 -7.92
CA PHE A 293 10.67 19.16 -6.86
C PHE A 293 10.27 20.29 -5.94
N CYS A 294 8.97 20.38 -5.62
CA CYS A 294 8.46 21.32 -4.63
C CYS A 294 7.85 20.60 -3.44
N PHE A 295 8.32 20.95 -2.24
CA PHE A 295 7.70 20.55 -0.97
C PHE A 295 7.24 21.78 -0.19
N ALA A 296 5.94 22.06 -0.22
CA ALA A 296 5.34 23.09 0.64
C ALA A 296 4.86 22.44 1.94
N GLY A 297 5.53 22.61 3.07
CA GLY A 297 5.20 21.82 4.27
C GLY A 297 5.85 22.28 5.56
N ALA A 298 5.78 21.43 6.58
CA ALA A 298 6.33 21.70 7.90
C ALA A 298 7.12 20.48 8.42
N TYR A 299 8.16 20.77 9.20
CA TYR A 299 8.94 19.80 9.96
C TYR A 299 8.45 19.72 11.41
N TYR A 300 8.35 18.51 11.97
CA TYR A 300 7.82 18.30 13.32
C TYR A 300 8.66 17.26 14.08
N VAL A 301 9.57 17.72 14.94
CA VAL A 301 10.46 16.84 15.73
C VAL A 301 9.67 15.90 16.65
N ARG A 302 8.47 16.33 17.10
CA ARG A 302 7.59 15.55 17.98
C ARG A 302 7.10 14.23 17.34
N TYR A 303 7.17 14.08 16.01
CA TYR A 303 6.72 12.89 15.29
C TYR A 303 7.89 12.20 14.58
N PRO A 304 8.63 11.30 15.27
CA PRO A 304 9.84 10.68 14.73
C PRO A 304 9.62 9.86 13.46
N GLU A 305 8.51 9.13 13.36
CA GLU A 305 8.17 8.34 12.17
C GLU A 305 7.90 9.23 10.96
N ARG A 306 7.04 10.24 11.12
CA ARG A 306 6.79 11.25 10.07
C ARG A 306 8.08 11.94 9.63
N THR A 307 8.98 12.24 10.57
CA THR A 307 10.27 12.85 10.28
C THR A 307 11.16 11.90 9.47
N ARG A 308 11.22 10.63 9.84
CA ARG A 308 11.95 9.60 9.10
C ARG A 308 11.41 9.44 7.68
N ASP A 309 10.09 9.40 7.53
CA ASP A 309 9.43 9.32 6.22
C ASP A 309 9.73 10.54 5.36
N LEU A 310 9.70 11.75 5.93
CA LEU A 310 10.08 12.97 5.22
C LEU A 310 11.52 12.93 4.75
N VAL A 311 12.46 12.58 5.64
CA VAL A 311 13.89 12.46 5.30
C VAL A 311 14.08 11.42 4.20
N ASN A 312 13.52 10.23 4.35
CA ASN A 312 13.57 9.17 3.33
C ASN A 312 12.94 9.62 2.00
N LEU A 313 11.93 10.50 2.04
CA LEU A 313 11.24 11.02 0.87
C LEU A 313 12.09 12.01 0.07
N ILE A 314 12.76 12.95 0.75
CA ILE A 314 13.39 14.11 0.10
C ILE A 314 14.91 14.01 -0.05
N SER A 315 15.61 13.20 0.75
CA SER A 315 17.08 13.22 0.83
C SER A 315 17.79 12.94 -0.50
N GLU A 316 17.21 12.08 -1.33
CA GLU A 316 17.82 11.64 -2.59
C GLU A 316 17.28 12.38 -3.83
N LEU A 317 16.18 13.13 -3.71
CA LEU A 317 15.57 13.85 -4.83
C LEU A 317 16.53 14.85 -5.51
N PRO A 318 17.39 15.60 -4.79
CA PRO A 318 18.35 16.53 -5.38
C PRO A 318 19.33 15.90 -6.38
N ARG A 319 19.48 14.57 -6.40
CA ARG A 319 20.32 13.88 -7.38
C ARG A 319 19.71 13.84 -8.79
N LEU A 320 18.39 13.94 -8.89
CA LEU A 320 17.68 13.93 -10.16
C LEU A 320 17.43 15.34 -10.67
N ARG A 321 16.86 16.21 -9.81
CA ARG A 321 16.44 17.58 -10.14
C ARG A 321 16.52 18.48 -8.90
N PRO A 322 16.58 19.82 -9.04
CA PRO A 322 16.55 20.74 -7.89
C PRO A 322 15.35 20.49 -6.96
N LEU A 323 15.58 20.60 -5.65
CA LEU A 323 14.54 20.51 -4.60
C LEU A 323 14.35 21.88 -3.95
N GLU A 324 13.10 22.32 -3.84
CA GLU A 324 12.74 23.55 -3.14
C GLU A 324 11.67 23.30 -2.07
N ILE A 325 11.92 23.85 -0.89
CA ILE A 325 11.10 23.71 0.30
C ILE A 325 10.49 25.07 0.65
N PHE A 326 9.16 25.12 0.68
CA PHE A 326 8.43 26.23 1.27
C PHE A 326 8.01 25.85 2.69
N ASP A 327 8.73 26.37 3.69
CA ASP A 327 8.52 26.04 5.10
C ASP A 327 7.42 26.90 5.73
N ARG A 328 6.32 26.26 6.14
CA ARG A 328 5.18 26.89 6.82
C ARG A 328 5.54 27.52 8.17
N ASN A 329 6.66 27.12 8.77
CA ASN A 329 7.13 27.63 10.06
C ASN A 329 8.38 28.51 9.93
N LEU A 330 8.75 28.92 8.71
CA LEU A 330 9.89 29.81 8.49
C LEU A 330 9.73 31.10 9.31
N GLY A 331 10.77 31.48 10.05
CA GLY A 331 10.77 32.64 10.94
C GLY A 331 10.29 32.36 12.38
N LYS A 332 9.77 31.17 12.69
CA LYS A 332 9.45 30.78 14.08
C LYS A 332 10.73 30.30 14.80
N GLN A 333 11.00 30.82 15.99
CA GLN A 333 12.23 30.50 16.75
C GLN A 333 12.19 29.17 17.52
N ASP A 334 11.12 28.38 17.43
CA ASP A 334 11.00 27.13 18.16
C ASP A 334 11.74 25.99 17.45
N PRO A 335 12.83 25.44 18.03
CA PRO A 335 13.65 24.40 17.39
C PRO A 335 12.87 23.11 17.07
N ARG A 336 11.70 22.90 17.69
CA ARG A 336 10.86 21.71 17.46
C ARG A 336 10.21 21.68 16.07
N TYR A 337 10.21 22.81 15.36
CA TYR A 337 9.59 22.97 14.04
C TYR A 337 10.57 23.32 12.91
N GLN A 338 11.86 23.46 13.23
CA GLN A 338 12.87 23.85 12.25
C GLN A 338 13.43 22.63 11.50
N PHE A 339 13.64 22.81 10.20
CA PHE A 339 14.32 21.82 9.38
C PHE A 339 15.79 21.64 9.80
N PRO A 340 16.33 20.42 9.74
CA PRO A 340 17.76 20.16 9.96
C PRO A 340 18.67 21.01 9.07
N SER A 341 19.91 21.28 9.53
CA SER A 341 20.87 22.16 8.85
C SER A 341 21.18 21.74 7.41
N GLU A 342 21.16 20.44 7.13
CA GLU A 342 21.38 19.88 5.79
C GLU A 342 20.30 20.27 4.76
N TYR A 343 19.10 20.66 5.20
CA TYR A 343 18.01 21.09 4.31
C TYR A 343 17.90 22.61 4.15
N GLN A 344 18.60 23.40 4.95
CA GLN A 344 18.57 24.86 4.88
C GLN A 344 18.88 25.41 3.47
N PRO A 345 19.82 24.83 2.68
CA PRO A 345 20.06 25.28 1.31
C PRO A 345 18.88 25.11 0.35
N TYR A 346 17.90 24.26 0.68
CA TYR A 346 16.71 24.01 -0.15
C TYR A 346 15.50 24.86 0.26
N ILE A 347 15.56 25.59 1.38
CA ILE A 347 14.43 26.40 1.86
C ILE A 347 14.44 27.74 1.12
N VAL A 348 13.39 27.98 0.33
CA VAL A 348 13.28 29.17 -0.52
C VAL A 348 12.28 30.20 -0.02
N GLY A 349 11.50 29.88 1.01
CA GLY A 349 10.56 30.82 1.61
C GLY A 349 9.37 30.15 2.30
N THR A 350 8.27 30.89 2.39
CA THR A 350 6.95 30.42 2.85
C THR A 350 5.90 30.88 1.85
N LEU A 351 4.77 30.17 1.77
CA LEU A 351 3.65 30.51 0.89
C LEU A 351 2.40 30.79 1.71
N SER A 352 1.72 31.88 1.38
CA SER A 352 0.35 32.13 1.84
C SER A 352 -0.64 31.23 1.10
N SER A 353 -1.88 31.14 1.59
CA SER A 353 -2.95 30.35 0.93
C SER A 353 -3.16 30.78 -0.53
N ALA A 354 -3.09 32.08 -0.81
CA ALA A 354 -3.27 32.65 -2.14
C ALA A 354 -2.12 32.36 -3.12
N GLN A 355 -0.95 31.93 -2.61
CA GLN A 355 0.23 31.64 -3.42
C GLN A 355 0.49 30.13 -3.58
N MET A 356 -0.48 29.29 -3.18
CA MET A 356 -0.32 27.84 -3.22
C MET A 356 -0.30 27.28 -4.66
N ASP A 357 -0.89 27.99 -5.60
CA ASP A 357 -0.82 27.70 -7.03
C ASP A 357 0.61 27.71 -7.57
N LEU A 358 1.51 28.56 -7.05
CA LEU A 358 2.93 28.53 -7.38
C LEU A 358 3.57 27.17 -7.08
N ALA A 359 3.30 26.62 -5.89
CA ALA A 359 3.83 25.31 -5.51
C ALA A 359 3.23 24.17 -6.33
N TYR A 360 1.96 24.29 -6.72
CA TYR A 360 1.23 23.21 -7.36
C TYR A 360 1.33 23.24 -8.89
N LYS A 361 1.41 24.41 -9.51
CA LYS A 361 1.52 24.59 -10.97
C LYS A 361 2.93 24.97 -11.41
N GLY A 362 3.69 25.70 -10.59
CA GLY A 362 5.02 26.22 -10.97
C GLY A 362 6.12 25.16 -11.09
N TYR A 363 5.84 23.90 -10.71
CA TYR A 363 6.82 22.81 -10.73
C TYR A 363 6.29 21.61 -11.50
N ARG A 364 7.22 20.83 -12.06
CA ARG A 364 6.89 19.54 -12.70
C ARG A 364 6.58 18.44 -11.69
N TYR A 365 7.21 18.48 -10.51
CA TYR A 365 7.06 17.45 -9.47
C TYR A 365 6.59 18.04 -8.14
N GLY A 366 5.45 17.58 -7.64
CA GLY A 366 4.92 17.92 -6.32
C GLY A 366 5.21 16.84 -5.30
N VAL A 367 5.75 17.22 -4.13
CA VAL A 367 6.07 16.30 -3.05
C VAL A 367 4.98 16.34 -1.97
N ASN A 368 4.37 15.18 -1.72
CA ASN A 368 3.37 14.97 -0.69
C ASN A 368 3.88 14.06 0.44
N LEU A 369 3.51 14.36 1.68
CA LEU A 369 3.82 13.53 2.84
C LEU A 369 2.54 13.18 3.61
N ASN A 370 2.24 11.90 3.72
CA ASN A 370 1.15 11.37 4.52
C ASN A 370 1.63 10.99 5.92
N SER A 371 0.89 11.43 6.94
CA SER A 371 1.10 10.97 8.32
C SER A 371 0.22 9.75 8.65
N ILE A 372 -0.89 9.57 7.93
CA ILE A 372 -1.77 8.40 8.03
C ILE A 372 -1.46 7.49 6.85
N LYS A 373 -0.82 6.35 7.14
CA LYS A 373 -0.36 5.39 6.11
C LYS A 373 -1.22 4.13 6.06
N GLN A 374 -1.89 3.80 7.17
CA GLN A 374 -2.57 2.52 7.37
C GLN A 374 -4.08 2.59 7.14
N SER A 375 -4.68 3.78 6.98
CA SER A 375 -6.09 3.90 6.62
C SER A 375 -6.31 3.52 5.16
N GLN A 376 -7.44 2.84 4.90
CA GLN A 376 -7.84 2.41 3.57
C GLN A 376 -8.38 3.54 2.67
N SER A 377 -8.68 4.73 3.21
CA SER A 377 -9.21 5.87 2.43
C SER A 377 -8.64 7.24 2.80
N MET A 378 -8.07 7.41 4.00
CA MET A 378 -7.57 8.69 4.48
C MET A 378 -6.12 8.95 4.05
N PHE A 379 -5.91 10.08 3.35
CA PHE A 379 -4.61 10.63 3.02
C PHE A 379 -4.70 12.15 2.79
N ALA A 380 -3.57 12.81 2.59
CA ALA A 380 -3.51 14.26 2.49
C ALA A 380 -4.28 14.82 1.27
N ARG A 381 -5.13 15.82 1.51
CA ARG A 381 -5.90 16.55 0.47
C ARG A 381 -5.06 17.05 -0.72
N ARG A 382 -3.79 17.40 -0.45
CA ARG A 382 -2.82 17.89 -1.43
C ARG A 382 -2.71 17.02 -2.66
N VAL A 383 -2.87 15.71 -2.51
CA VAL A 383 -2.74 14.80 -3.66
C VAL A 383 -3.81 15.08 -4.71
N PHE A 384 -5.06 15.32 -4.30
CA PHE A 384 -6.13 15.71 -5.22
C PHE A 384 -5.84 17.07 -5.87
N GLU A 385 -5.31 18.02 -5.10
CA GLU A 385 -4.97 19.38 -5.56
C GLU A 385 -3.82 19.36 -6.59
N LEU A 386 -2.78 18.54 -6.38
CA LEU A 386 -1.66 18.38 -7.30
C LEU A 386 -2.08 17.67 -8.60
N LEU A 387 -2.84 16.58 -8.48
CA LEU A 387 -3.34 15.87 -9.66
C LEU A 387 -4.34 16.72 -10.46
N GLY A 388 -5.22 17.47 -9.80
CA GLY A 388 -6.09 18.46 -10.43
C GLY A 388 -5.34 19.60 -11.11
N SER A 389 -4.13 19.91 -10.63
CA SER A 389 -3.19 20.86 -11.26
C SER A 389 -2.31 20.24 -12.36
N ASN A 390 -2.57 18.99 -12.75
CA ASN A 390 -1.81 18.24 -13.75
C ASN A 390 -0.29 18.14 -13.44
N THR A 391 0.01 17.95 -12.14
CA THR A 391 1.37 17.90 -11.60
C THR A 391 1.73 16.47 -11.20
N LEU A 392 2.90 16.01 -11.63
CA LEU A 392 3.37 14.67 -11.27
C LEU A 392 3.63 14.62 -9.76
N THR A 393 2.97 13.69 -9.07
CA THR A 393 2.96 13.66 -7.60
C THR A 393 3.79 12.51 -7.06
N VAL A 394 4.61 12.82 -6.06
CA VAL A 394 5.49 11.88 -5.36
C VAL A 394 5.12 11.84 -3.88
N SER A 395 5.01 10.65 -3.29
CA SER A 395 4.67 10.51 -1.88
C SER A 395 5.31 9.31 -1.20
N ASN A 396 5.33 9.33 0.14
CA ASN A 396 5.56 8.14 0.95
C ASN A 396 4.38 7.16 0.82
N PHE A 397 4.56 5.91 1.25
CA PHE A 397 3.50 4.91 1.18
C PHE A 397 2.27 5.31 2.00
N SER A 398 1.09 5.11 1.42
CA SER A 398 -0.21 5.19 2.11
C SER A 398 -1.18 4.22 1.45
N ARG A 399 -1.84 3.37 2.24
CA ARG A 399 -2.84 2.42 1.75
C ARG A 399 -3.98 3.14 1.01
N GLY A 400 -4.50 4.24 1.57
CA GLY A 400 -5.54 5.04 0.92
C GLY A 400 -5.15 5.55 -0.46
N LEU A 401 -3.89 5.97 -0.66
CA LEU A 401 -3.39 6.34 -2.00
C LEU A 401 -3.39 5.15 -2.96
N ARG A 402 -2.86 4.00 -2.51
CA ARG A 402 -2.80 2.78 -3.35
C ARG A 402 -4.18 2.25 -3.71
N VAL A 403 -5.18 2.43 -2.85
CA VAL A 403 -6.57 2.00 -3.09
C VAL A 403 -7.29 2.97 -4.04
N LEU A 404 -7.26 4.27 -3.77
CA LEU A 404 -8.06 5.24 -4.55
C LEU A 404 -7.40 5.68 -5.86
N LEU A 405 -6.07 5.67 -5.93
CA LEU A 405 -5.32 6.28 -7.04
C LEU A 405 -4.34 5.32 -7.72
N GLY A 406 -4.22 4.07 -7.27
CA GLY A 406 -3.39 3.04 -7.90
C GLY A 406 -1.95 3.52 -8.15
N ASP A 407 -1.57 3.59 -9.43
CA ASP A 407 -0.26 4.00 -9.93
C ASP A 407 -0.20 5.47 -10.41
N LEU A 408 -1.29 6.24 -10.26
CA LEU A 408 -1.35 7.67 -10.65
C LEU A 408 -0.43 8.56 -9.80
N VAL A 409 0.02 8.05 -8.64
CA VAL A 409 0.95 8.71 -7.73
C VAL A 409 2.14 7.78 -7.49
N ILE A 410 3.35 8.32 -7.52
CA ILE A 410 4.55 7.55 -7.21
C ILE A 410 4.65 7.43 -5.69
N THR A 411 4.21 6.28 -5.15
CA THR A 411 4.13 6.01 -3.71
C THR A 411 5.10 4.91 -3.30
N THR A 412 6.13 5.24 -2.53
CA THR A 412 7.03 4.24 -1.93
C THR A 412 7.84 4.82 -0.77
N ASP A 413 8.12 3.98 0.22
CA ASP A 413 9.01 4.31 1.34
C ASP A 413 10.48 4.01 1.03
N ASN A 414 10.79 3.38 -0.11
CA ASN A 414 12.15 3.08 -0.53
C ASN A 414 12.71 4.16 -1.47
N SER A 415 13.83 4.77 -1.09
CA SER A 415 14.45 5.85 -1.87
C SER A 415 14.98 5.39 -3.23
N ALA A 416 15.68 4.26 -3.30
CA ALA A 416 16.25 3.75 -4.56
C ALA A 416 15.16 3.40 -5.58
N HIS A 417 14.12 2.68 -5.14
CA HIS A 417 12.98 2.34 -5.99
C HIS A 417 12.25 3.60 -6.49
N ARG A 418 12.09 4.61 -5.63
CA ARG A 418 11.52 5.91 -6.02
C ARG A 418 12.33 6.59 -7.13
N LEU A 419 13.66 6.66 -6.97
CA LEU A 419 14.54 7.28 -7.95
C LEU A 419 14.44 6.57 -9.30
N ASN A 420 14.44 5.24 -9.32
CA ASN A 420 14.34 4.47 -10.55
C ASN A 420 13.03 4.77 -11.29
N ARG A 421 11.89 4.83 -10.58
CA ARG A 421 10.59 5.20 -11.18
C ARG A 421 10.58 6.64 -11.69
N LEU A 422 11.15 7.57 -10.92
CA LEU A 422 11.24 8.98 -11.32
C LEU A 422 12.14 9.17 -12.53
N GLN A 423 13.27 8.46 -12.59
CA GLN A 423 14.20 8.48 -13.72
C GLN A 423 13.52 7.96 -14.99
N ALA A 424 12.81 6.82 -14.91
CA ALA A 424 12.07 6.27 -16.04
C ALA A 424 11.01 7.25 -16.61
N LEU A 425 10.36 8.03 -15.73
CA LEU A 425 9.41 9.07 -16.15
C LEU A 425 10.11 10.32 -16.70
N ALA A 426 11.27 10.69 -16.15
CA ALA A 426 12.07 11.81 -16.64
C ALA A 426 12.64 11.52 -18.04
N ASP A 427 13.04 10.28 -18.30
CA ASP A 427 13.60 9.84 -19.59
C ASP A 427 12.52 9.67 -20.68
N ASN A 428 11.23 9.60 -20.29
CA ASN A 428 10.11 9.49 -21.21
C ASN A 428 9.03 10.57 -20.94
N PRO A 429 9.21 11.80 -21.47
CA PRO A 429 8.28 12.91 -21.27
C PRO A 429 6.85 12.62 -21.73
N GLN A 430 6.68 11.82 -22.78
CA GLN A 430 5.37 11.43 -23.29
C GLN A 430 4.63 10.53 -22.28
N HIS A 431 5.32 9.53 -21.74
CA HIS A 431 4.77 8.67 -20.70
C HIS A 431 4.41 9.48 -19.45
N SER A 432 5.29 10.39 -19.02
CA SER A 432 5.01 11.32 -17.90
C SER A 432 3.77 12.18 -18.17
N ALA A 433 3.62 12.74 -19.37
CA ALA A 433 2.44 13.53 -19.74
C ALA A 433 1.15 12.72 -19.74
N LYS A 434 1.15 11.49 -20.27
CA LYS A 434 -0.01 10.58 -20.21
C LYS A 434 -0.39 10.19 -18.77
N LEU A 435 0.60 9.95 -17.91
CA LEU A 435 0.35 9.63 -16.49
C LEU A 435 -0.29 10.82 -15.76
N ARG A 436 0.21 12.04 -15.98
CA ARG A 436 -0.40 13.26 -15.39
C ARG A 436 -1.83 13.47 -15.89
N LEU A 437 -2.08 13.26 -17.19
CA LEU A 437 -3.43 13.33 -17.77
C LEU A 437 -4.36 12.28 -17.13
N ALA A 438 -3.91 11.04 -16.93
CA ALA A 438 -4.70 10.02 -16.24
C ALA A 438 -5.06 10.44 -14.81
N GLY A 439 -4.10 11.05 -14.08
CA GLY A 439 -4.32 11.62 -12.75
C GLY A 439 -5.34 12.76 -12.73
N LEU A 440 -5.20 13.71 -13.66
CA LEU A 440 -6.15 14.81 -13.85
C LEU A 440 -7.55 14.26 -14.15
N ARG A 441 -7.65 13.31 -15.08
CA ARG A 441 -8.91 12.70 -15.50
C ARG A 441 -9.60 11.97 -14.35
N LYS A 442 -8.86 11.24 -13.51
CA LYS A 442 -9.39 10.61 -12.29
C LYS A 442 -9.98 11.65 -11.35
N VAL A 443 -9.26 12.75 -11.09
CA VAL A 443 -9.73 13.81 -10.19
C VAL A 443 -10.96 14.53 -10.74
N MET A 444 -10.95 14.92 -12.02
CA MET A 444 -12.07 15.68 -12.61
C MET A 444 -13.32 14.83 -12.82
N GLN A 445 -13.21 13.52 -12.97
CA GLN A 445 -14.36 12.60 -13.05
C GLN A 445 -14.94 12.24 -11.68
N GLU A 446 -14.12 12.16 -10.62
CA GLU A 446 -14.55 11.49 -9.39
C GLU A 446 -14.29 12.31 -8.10
N HIS A 447 -13.28 13.18 -8.07
CA HIS A 447 -12.80 13.80 -6.83
C HIS A 447 -12.87 15.32 -6.81
N THR A 448 -14.00 15.92 -7.19
CA THR A 448 -14.27 17.36 -7.02
C THR A 448 -15.14 17.65 -5.80
N TYR A 449 -15.05 18.86 -5.23
CA TYR A 449 -15.94 19.28 -4.13
C TYR A 449 -17.41 19.38 -4.57
N ALA A 450 -17.69 19.67 -5.83
CA ALA A 450 -19.01 19.49 -6.44
C ALA A 450 -19.54 18.06 -6.21
N HIS A 451 -18.75 17.02 -6.52
CA HIS A 451 -19.16 15.63 -6.27
C HIS A 451 -19.43 15.36 -4.79
N ARG A 452 -18.63 15.94 -3.88
CA ARG A 452 -18.82 15.79 -2.43
C ARG A 452 -20.14 16.40 -1.97
N LEU A 453 -20.42 17.65 -2.35
CA LEU A 453 -21.67 18.31 -1.99
C LEU A 453 -22.88 17.55 -2.53
N ARG A 454 -22.80 17.09 -3.79
CA ARG A 454 -23.88 16.33 -4.43
C ARG A 454 -24.12 14.99 -3.76
N TYR A 455 -23.07 14.29 -3.35
CA TYR A 455 -23.19 13.05 -2.58
C TYR A 455 -23.82 13.30 -1.20
N VAL A 456 -23.40 14.37 -0.50
CA VAL A 456 -24.03 14.79 0.76
C VAL A 456 -25.53 15.04 0.55
N MET A 457 -25.89 15.84 -0.45
CA MET A 457 -27.30 16.13 -0.76
C MET A 457 -28.09 14.89 -1.16
N ALA A 458 -27.48 13.94 -1.90
CA ALA A 458 -28.15 12.69 -2.24
C ALA A 458 -28.50 11.85 -1.00
N LYS A 459 -27.62 11.83 0.01
CA LYS A 459 -27.87 11.12 1.28
C LYS A 459 -28.83 11.85 2.21
N VAL A 460 -28.83 13.17 2.19
CA VAL A 460 -29.75 13.99 3.00
C VAL A 460 -31.17 13.94 2.43
N THR A 461 -31.32 14.09 1.12
CA THR A 461 -32.64 14.15 0.46
C THR A 461 -33.19 12.77 0.08
N GLY A 462 -32.36 11.73 0.05
CA GLY A 462 -32.72 10.41 -0.47
C GLY A 462 -32.88 10.36 -1.99
N THR A 463 -32.56 11.43 -2.71
CA THR A 463 -32.70 11.51 -4.17
C THR A 463 -31.33 11.50 -4.86
N PRO A 464 -31.10 10.62 -5.85
CA PRO A 464 -29.88 10.65 -6.64
C PRO A 464 -29.71 12.03 -7.30
N GLN A 465 -28.55 12.62 -7.12
CA GLN A 465 -28.19 13.84 -7.83
C GLN A 465 -27.50 13.44 -9.14
N ALA A 466 -27.93 13.97 -10.29
CA ALA A 466 -27.28 13.75 -11.60
C ALA A 466 -26.10 14.71 -11.79
N ASP A 467 -24.89 14.24 -12.12
CA ASP A 467 -23.68 15.05 -12.28
C ASP A 467 -23.48 15.40 -13.75
N PRO A 468 -23.95 16.58 -14.19
CA PRO A 468 -24.02 16.85 -15.61
C PRO A 468 -22.65 17.32 -16.09
N LEU A 469 -22.01 16.49 -16.92
CA LEU A 469 -21.08 16.96 -17.93
C LEU A 469 -21.87 17.43 -19.18
N PRO A 470 -21.33 18.34 -19.99
CA PRO A 470 -22.04 18.96 -21.10
C PRO A 470 -22.54 17.97 -22.16
N THR A 471 -23.71 18.22 -22.72
CA THR A 471 -24.16 17.55 -23.94
C THR A 471 -23.32 18.01 -25.15
N ILE A 472 -22.83 17.06 -25.95
CA ILE A 472 -22.00 17.37 -27.13
C ILE A 472 -22.71 16.92 -28.41
N CYS A 473 -22.81 17.82 -29.40
CA CYS A 473 -23.20 17.47 -30.76
C CYS A 473 -21.97 17.45 -31.68
N ILE A 474 -21.71 16.31 -32.34
CA ILE A 474 -20.65 16.19 -33.34
C ILE A 474 -21.25 16.23 -34.73
N LEU A 475 -20.75 17.13 -35.57
CA LEU A 475 -21.13 17.22 -36.98
C LEU A 475 -20.01 16.66 -37.86
N ALA A 476 -20.37 15.81 -38.82
CA ALA A 476 -19.42 15.23 -39.76
C ALA A 476 -20.05 15.00 -41.15
N ASN A 477 -19.19 14.85 -42.15
CA ASN A 477 -19.60 14.57 -43.53
C ASN A 477 -18.96 13.25 -44.00
N ALA A 478 -19.76 12.36 -44.57
CA ALA A 478 -19.30 11.11 -45.18
C ALA A 478 -19.70 11.09 -46.66
N VAL A 479 -18.72 11.12 -47.56
CA VAL A 479 -19.00 11.08 -49.01
C VAL A 479 -19.20 9.65 -49.53
N ASN A 480 -18.74 8.65 -48.78
CA ASN A 480 -18.85 7.21 -49.11
C ASN A 480 -19.05 6.35 -47.84
N ASN A 481 -19.32 5.05 -48.03
CA ASN A 481 -19.55 4.11 -46.93
C ASN A 481 -18.31 3.85 -46.06
N ALA A 482 -17.09 3.97 -46.61
CA ALA A 482 -15.87 3.77 -45.84
C ALA A 482 -15.68 4.88 -44.80
N GLU A 483 -15.96 6.12 -45.18
CA GLU A 483 -15.93 7.27 -44.27
C GLU A 483 -17.02 7.20 -43.20
N LEU A 484 -18.24 6.80 -43.58
CA LEU A 484 -19.31 6.58 -42.61
C LEU A 484 -18.93 5.50 -41.58
N LEU A 485 -18.29 4.43 -42.03
CA LEU A 485 -17.79 3.37 -41.15
C LEU A 485 -16.65 3.87 -40.24
N ALA A 486 -15.75 4.71 -40.76
CA ALA A 486 -14.70 5.35 -39.96
C ALA A 486 -15.29 6.23 -38.85
N LEU A 487 -16.23 7.13 -39.18
CA LEU A 487 -16.97 7.98 -38.24
C LEU A 487 -17.73 7.18 -37.19
N THR A 488 -18.40 6.10 -37.61
CA THR A 488 -19.07 5.17 -36.68
C THR A 488 -18.07 4.56 -35.70
N ARG A 489 -16.88 4.13 -36.18
CA ARG A 489 -15.81 3.62 -35.31
C ARG A 489 -15.25 4.72 -34.39
N HIS A 490 -15.14 5.98 -34.84
CA HIS A 490 -14.73 7.11 -33.98
C HIS A 490 -15.68 7.27 -32.80
N LEU A 491 -16.99 7.25 -33.06
CA LEU A 491 -18.04 7.35 -32.04
C LEU A 491 -18.07 6.13 -31.10
N GLN A 492 -17.96 4.91 -31.64
CA GLN A 492 -17.96 3.67 -30.86
C GLN A 492 -16.76 3.57 -29.90
N ARG A 493 -15.62 4.19 -30.25
CA ARG A 493 -14.44 4.23 -29.37
C ARG A 493 -14.61 5.19 -28.18
N GLN A 494 -15.43 6.24 -28.31
CA GLN A 494 -15.59 7.26 -27.26
C GLN A 494 -16.15 6.67 -25.97
N ARG A 495 -15.49 6.98 -24.84
CA ARG A 495 -15.94 6.64 -23.48
C ARG A 495 -16.97 7.63 -22.94
N TYR A 496 -17.02 8.83 -23.51
CA TYR A 496 -18.03 9.83 -23.16
C TYR A 496 -19.38 9.47 -23.79
N SER A 497 -20.41 9.34 -22.95
CA SER A 497 -21.73 8.86 -23.37
C SER A 497 -22.71 9.96 -23.77
N ASN A 498 -22.54 11.18 -23.25
CA ASN A 498 -23.45 12.30 -23.48
C ASN A 498 -23.15 13.04 -24.79
N VAL A 499 -23.18 12.29 -25.89
CA VAL A 499 -22.86 12.76 -27.24
C VAL A 499 -23.89 12.28 -28.26
N ILE A 500 -24.24 13.17 -29.20
CA ILE A 500 -24.99 12.84 -30.41
C ILE A 500 -24.11 13.20 -31.61
N MET A 501 -23.95 12.30 -32.56
CA MET A 501 -23.24 12.56 -33.81
C MET A 501 -24.23 12.64 -34.97
N GLN A 502 -24.16 13.71 -35.75
CA GLN A 502 -24.93 13.89 -36.96
C GLN A 502 -24.00 13.80 -38.18
N VAL A 503 -24.23 12.79 -39.02
CA VAL A 503 -23.41 12.53 -40.20
C VAL A 503 -24.22 12.79 -41.45
N VAL A 504 -23.67 13.64 -42.30
CA VAL A 504 -24.20 13.93 -43.62
C VAL A 504 -23.83 12.82 -44.57
N VAL A 505 -24.82 12.28 -45.29
CA VAL A 505 -24.65 11.20 -46.28
C VAL A 505 -25.35 11.52 -47.60
N ASN A 506 -24.87 10.91 -48.69
CA ASN A 506 -25.43 11.14 -50.03
C ASN A 506 -26.74 10.35 -50.29
N VAL A 507 -26.84 9.02 -50.05
CA VAL A 507 -28.12 8.24 -50.13
C VAL A 507 -28.04 6.92 -49.34
N GLY A 508 -29.15 6.49 -48.70
CA GLY A 508 -29.47 5.06 -48.47
C GLY A 508 -28.75 4.29 -47.34
N ALA A 509 -27.95 4.97 -46.51
CA ALA A 509 -27.26 4.32 -45.39
C ALA A 509 -28.17 4.18 -44.15
N THR A 510 -27.95 3.12 -43.37
CA THR A 510 -28.62 2.89 -42.08
C THR A 510 -27.61 2.99 -40.94
N ALA A 511 -27.94 3.76 -39.89
CA ALA A 511 -27.12 3.83 -38.68
C ALA A 511 -27.49 2.69 -37.72
N THR A 512 -26.47 2.11 -37.07
CA THR A 512 -26.63 1.04 -36.08
C THR A 512 -26.36 1.50 -34.64
N ASP A 513 -25.66 2.63 -34.44
CA ASP A 513 -25.40 3.21 -33.12
C ASP A 513 -26.52 4.22 -32.76
N PRO A 514 -27.17 4.12 -31.59
CA PRO A 514 -28.27 5.01 -31.19
C PRO A 514 -27.84 6.49 -31.03
N ARG A 515 -26.54 6.76 -30.87
CA ARG A 515 -25.98 8.11 -30.79
C ARG A 515 -25.73 8.72 -32.17
N LEU A 516 -25.84 7.94 -33.25
CA LEU A 516 -25.56 8.36 -34.62
C LEU A 516 -26.87 8.66 -35.37
N ARG A 517 -26.97 9.87 -35.94
CA ARG A 517 -28.09 10.29 -36.78
C ARG A 517 -27.59 10.61 -38.18
N LEU A 518 -28.26 10.07 -39.20
CA LEU A 518 -27.91 10.31 -40.59
C LEU A 518 -28.79 11.41 -41.18
N ILE A 519 -28.16 12.35 -41.88
CA ILE A 519 -28.85 13.49 -42.50
C ILE A 519 -28.56 13.49 -43.99
N SER A 520 -29.60 13.61 -44.80
CA SER A 520 -29.43 13.72 -46.26
C SER A 520 -28.82 15.08 -46.62
N ARG A 521 -27.89 15.09 -47.57
CA ARG A 521 -27.22 16.32 -48.01
C ARG A 521 -28.18 17.42 -48.50
N LYS A 522 -29.34 17.03 -49.05
CA LYS A 522 -30.40 17.96 -49.50
C LYS A 522 -30.98 18.80 -48.35
N HIS A 523 -30.95 18.30 -47.13
CA HIS A 523 -31.53 18.96 -45.97
C HIS A 523 -30.60 20.03 -45.35
N LEU A 524 -29.30 20.06 -45.72
CA LEU A 524 -28.31 20.97 -45.10
C LEU A 524 -28.36 22.40 -45.58
N ASN A 525 -28.84 22.64 -46.80
CA ASN A 525 -28.82 23.98 -47.40
C ASN A 525 -29.78 24.96 -46.70
N ALA A 526 -30.76 24.43 -45.95
CA ALA A 526 -31.79 25.20 -45.27
C ALA A 526 -31.66 25.17 -43.73
N VAL A 527 -30.59 24.56 -43.19
CA VAL A 527 -30.43 24.35 -41.74
C VAL A 527 -29.09 24.90 -41.26
N THR A 528 -29.12 25.59 -40.13
CA THR A 528 -27.96 26.16 -39.45
C THR A 528 -27.26 25.13 -38.56
N VAL A 529 -26.01 25.39 -38.21
CA VAL A 529 -25.27 24.56 -37.24
C VAL A 529 -26.00 24.49 -35.89
N ALA A 530 -26.60 25.59 -35.44
CA ALA A 530 -27.34 25.68 -34.19
C ALA A 530 -28.61 24.82 -34.18
N GLU A 531 -29.37 24.81 -35.29
CA GLU A 531 -30.56 23.95 -35.43
C GLU A 531 -30.17 22.47 -35.43
N LEU A 532 -29.07 22.09 -36.09
CA LEU A 532 -28.53 20.73 -36.01
C LEU A 532 -28.04 20.37 -34.61
N ALA A 533 -27.40 21.30 -33.89
CA ALA A 533 -26.95 21.07 -32.53
C ALA A 533 -28.10 20.69 -31.57
N ASN A 534 -29.34 21.10 -31.88
CA ASN A 534 -30.57 20.71 -31.18
C ASN A 534 -30.46 20.84 -29.65
N GLY A 535 -30.02 22.00 -29.18
CA GLY A 535 -29.90 22.31 -27.76
C GLY A 535 -28.69 21.68 -27.06
N ALA A 536 -27.74 21.09 -27.79
CA ALA A 536 -26.47 20.66 -27.20
C ALA A 536 -25.67 21.84 -26.65
N ASP A 537 -25.03 21.66 -25.51
CA ASP A 537 -24.20 22.68 -24.83
C ASP A 537 -22.96 23.05 -25.66
N TRP A 538 -22.45 22.08 -26.43
CA TRP A 538 -21.23 22.21 -27.24
C TRP A 538 -21.37 21.53 -28.60
N VAL A 539 -20.71 22.09 -29.61
CA VAL A 539 -20.64 21.53 -30.96
C VAL A 539 -19.19 21.27 -31.35
N GLY A 540 -18.91 20.11 -31.93
CA GLY A 540 -17.59 19.76 -32.46
C GLY A 540 -17.67 19.16 -33.86
N GLY A 541 -16.53 19.08 -34.54
CA GLY A 541 -16.41 18.43 -35.85
C GLY A 541 -15.57 17.16 -35.80
N MET A 542 -15.93 16.16 -36.59
CA MET A 542 -15.07 14.99 -36.82
C MET A 542 -14.85 14.73 -38.30
N MET A 543 -13.60 14.41 -38.65
CA MET A 543 -13.18 14.03 -39.99
C MET A 543 -12.94 12.52 -40.07
N ALA A 544 -13.34 11.87 -41.16
CA ALA A 544 -13.12 10.43 -41.35
C ALA A 544 -11.64 10.06 -41.55
N GLU A 545 -10.82 11.02 -42.00
CA GLU A 545 -9.38 10.85 -42.24
C GLU A 545 -8.53 10.96 -40.96
N ASP A 546 -9.08 11.55 -39.90
CA ASP A 546 -8.41 11.75 -38.62
C ASP A 546 -8.64 10.57 -37.68
N TYR A 547 -7.89 10.49 -36.58
CA TYR A 547 -8.11 9.55 -35.50
C TYR A 547 -8.51 10.26 -34.21
N TYR A 548 -9.57 9.74 -33.58
CA TYR A 548 -10.16 10.25 -32.34
C TYR A 548 -10.20 9.13 -31.30
N GLY A 549 -9.23 9.08 -30.39
CA GLY A 549 -9.06 8.03 -29.39
C GLY A 549 -10.19 7.98 -28.35
N PRO A 550 -10.18 6.97 -27.45
CA PRO A 550 -11.28 6.69 -26.53
C PRO A 550 -11.68 7.83 -25.60
N HIS A 551 -10.74 8.70 -25.20
CA HIS A 551 -11.01 9.81 -24.26
C HIS A 551 -11.06 11.20 -24.92
N TYR A 552 -11.04 11.28 -26.26
CA TYR A 552 -11.04 12.56 -26.98
C TYR A 552 -12.16 13.51 -26.50
N LEU A 553 -13.42 13.04 -26.53
CA LEU A 553 -14.56 13.86 -26.09
C LEU A 553 -14.63 14.00 -24.57
N LEU A 554 -14.17 13.00 -23.82
CA LEU A 554 -14.18 13.04 -22.36
C LEU A 554 -13.26 14.15 -21.84
N ASP A 555 -12.05 14.26 -22.37
CA ASP A 555 -11.08 15.27 -21.93
C ASP A 555 -11.57 16.69 -22.26
N LEU A 556 -12.22 16.88 -23.41
CA LEU A 556 -12.87 18.14 -23.80
C LEU A 556 -14.07 18.47 -22.90
N ALA A 557 -14.90 17.48 -22.55
CA ALA A 557 -16.02 17.67 -21.63
C ALA A 557 -15.55 17.99 -20.20
N LEU A 558 -14.50 17.35 -19.72
CA LEU A 558 -13.95 17.61 -18.38
C LEU A 558 -13.36 19.03 -18.28
N ALA A 559 -12.85 19.57 -19.39
CA ALA A 559 -12.32 20.92 -19.43
C ALA A 559 -13.34 22.01 -19.08
N THR A 560 -14.63 21.74 -19.29
CA THR A 560 -15.70 22.68 -18.91
C THR A 560 -15.90 22.76 -17.40
N ARG A 561 -15.32 21.85 -16.60
CA ARG A 561 -15.39 21.93 -15.13
C ARG A 561 -14.45 22.99 -14.56
N TYR A 562 -13.36 23.29 -15.24
CA TYR A 562 -12.32 24.19 -14.76
C TYR A 562 -12.09 25.42 -15.63
N SER A 563 -12.88 25.60 -16.70
CA SER A 563 -12.74 26.72 -17.63
C SER A 563 -14.09 27.28 -18.09
N GLN A 564 -14.13 28.60 -18.27
CA GLN A 564 -15.24 29.34 -18.89
C GLN A 564 -15.05 29.56 -20.40
N ALA A 565 -14.00 29.00 -21.00
CA ALA A 565 -13.66 29.14 -22.43
C ALA A 565 -14.88 28.96 -23.36
N ASN A 566 -14.87 29.64 -24.51
CA ASN A 566 -15.89 29.48 -25.55
C ASN A 566 -15.49 28.48 -26.63
N VAL A 567 -14.18 28.20 -26.72
CA VAL A 567 -13.57 27.22 -27.62
C VAL A 567 -12.56 26.42 -26.81
N ILE A 568 -12.71 25.10 -26.80
CA ILE A 568 -11.79 24.17 -26.11
C ILE A 568 -11.31 23.17 -27.14
N GLY A 569 -10.01 22.96 -27.29
CA GLY A 569 -9.52 21.96 -28.24
C GLY A 569 -8.05 21.63 -28.12
N LYS A 570 -7.56 20.83 -29.07
CA LYS A 570 -6.21 20.28 -29.05
C LYS A 570 -5.28 21.03 -30.01
N VAL A 571 -4.52 22.00 -29.48
CA VAL A 571 -3.52 22.77 -30.26
C VAL A 571 -2.25 21.95 -30.45
N ALA A 572 -1.70 21.43 -29.35
CA ALA A 572 -0.76 20.32 -29.41
C ALA A 572 -1.52 19.07 -29.82
N HIS A 573 -1.04 18.32 -30.81
CA HIS A 573 -1.69 17.10 -31.30
C HIS A 573 -0.73 16.23 -32.11
N TYR A 574 -1.08 14.96 -32.26
CA TYR A 574 -0.36 14.07 -33.18
C TYR A 574 -0.82 14.28 -34.62
N MET A 575 0.07 14.05 -35.56
CA MET A 575 -0.22 14.04 -36.99
C MET A 575 0.52 12.85 -37.61
N ALA A 576 -0.13 12.15 -38.53
CA ALA A 576 0.51 11.09 -39.32
C ALA A 576 0.86 11.63 -40.70
N ASP A 577 2.06 11.32 -41.16
CA ASP A 577 2.52 11.56 -42.52
C ASP A 577 3.36 10.37 -43.03
N GLU A 578 4.02 10.54 -44.17
CA GLU A 578 4.91 9.54 -44.76
C GLU A 578 6.10 9.14 -43.89
N HIS A 579 6.46 9.98 -42.90
CA HIS A 579 7.54 9.71 -41.93
C HIS A 579 7.00 9.12 -40.61
N GLY A 580 5.70 8.87 -40.53
CA GLY A 580 5.01 8.28 -39.39
C GLY A 580 4.33 9.33 -38.51
N ILE A 581 4.00 8.92 -37.29
CA ILE A 581 3.24 9.77 -36.35
C ILE A 581 4.21 10.74 -35.66
N HIS A 582 3.87 12.01 -35.52
CA HIS A 582 4.71 13.00 -34.83
C HIS A 582 3.86 14.04 -34.09
N LEU A 583 4.41 14.61 -33.00
CA LEU A 583 3.71 15.61 -32.17
C LEU A 583 3.93 17.02 -32.77
N ARG A 584 2.85 17.75 -33.01
CA ARG A 584 2.84 19.16 -33.46
C ARG A 584 2.55 20.08 -32.28
N ASN A 585 3.11 21.30 -32.33
CA ASN A 585 2.90 22.38 -31.35
C ASN A 585 3.13 21.96 -29.88
N ALA A 586 4.18 21.17 -29.63
CA ALA A 586 4.50 20.70 -28.29
C ALA A 586 4.64 21.85 -27.28
N GLY A 587 4.13 21.66 -26.06
CA GLY A 587 4.21 22.66 -24.97
C GLY A 587 3.08 23.69 -24.97
N GLN A 588 2.11 23.59 -25.88
CA GLN A 588 0.90 24.41 -25.89
C GLN A 588 -0.24 23.82 -25.04
N ASP A 589 -0.01 22.70 -24.35
CA ASP A 589 -1.00 22.05 -23.49
C ASP A 589 -1.43 23.00 -22.37
N TYR A 590 -2.75 23.17 -22.17
CA TYR A 590 -3.34 23.97 -21.09
C TYR A 590 -2.98 25.45 -21.08
N ARG A 591 -2.73 26.04 -22.25
CA ARG A 591 -2.49 27.49 -22.45
C ARG A 591 -3.62 28.16 -23.21
N CYS A 592 -3.67 29.49 -23.13
CA CYS A 592 -4.53 30.29 -24.00
C CYS A 592 -4.08 30.12 -25.46
N ALA A 593 -5.02 29.92 -26.37
CA ALA A 593 -4.74 29.77 -27.79
C ALA A 593 -5.31 30.96 -28.56
N ARG A 594 -4.57 31.46 -29.56
CA ARG A 594 -5.11 32.49 -30.48
C ARG A 594 -6.13 31.92 -31.45
N ALA A 595 -5.94 30.67 -31.86
CA ALA A 595 -6.81 29.96 -32.78
C ALA A 595 -6.75 28.46 -32.50
N ILE A 596 -7.90 27.78 -32.60
CA ILE A 596 -7.98 26.32 -32.50
C ILE A 596 -8.72 25.76 -33.71
N ALA A 597 -8.18 24.71 -34.34
CA ALA A 597 -8.80 24.08 -35.49
C ALA A 597 -10.14 23.41 -35.11
N ALA A 598 -11.19 23.67 -35.88
CA ALA A 598 -12.54 23.20 -35.58
C ALA A 598 -12.66 21.66 -35.60
N ARG A 599 -11.83 20.99 -36.41
CA ARG A 599 -11.74 19.51 -36.48
C ARG A 599 -11.23 18.83 -35.20
N CYS A 600 -10.65 19.60 -34.27
CA CYS A 600 -10.14 19.10 -33.00
C CYS A 600 -10.60 19.92 -31.78
N ALA A 601 -11.75 20.61 -31.89
CA ALA A 601 -12.29 21.49 -30.86
C ALA A 601 -13.78 21.26 -30.59
N LEU A 602 -14.21 21.64 -29.38
CA LEU A 602 -15.59 21.98 -29.04
C LEU A 602 -15.75 23.49 -29.05
N ILE A 603 -16.84 23.96 -29.65
CA ILE A 603 -17.21 25.37 -29.78
C ILE A 603 -18.60 25.57 -29.19
N LYS A 604 -18.79 26.63 -28.39
CA LYS A 604 -20.12 26.98 -27.88
C LYS A 604 -21.06 27.33 -29.04
N PRO A 605 -22.34 26.90 -29.01
CA PRO A 605 -23.31 27.20 -30.05
C PRO A 605 -23.46 28.70 -30.37
N SER A 606 -23.28 29.58 -29.39
CA SER A 606 -23.34 31.03 -29.57
C SER A 606 -22.29 31.56 -30.56
N ALA A 607 -21.10 30.95 -30.63
CA ALA A 607 -20.06 31.31 -31.60
C ALA A 607 -20.31 30.75 -33.01
N LEU A 608 -21.34 29.93 -33.17
CA LEU A 608 -21.74 29.28 -34.43
C LEU A 608 -23.03 29.87 -35.01
N ALA A 609 -23.62 30.86 -34.33
CA ALA A 609 -24.87 31.48 -34.72
C ALA A 609 -24.80 32.05 -36.15
N GLY A 610 -25.80 31.71 -36.98
CA GLY A 610 -25.90 32.19 -38.36
C GLY A 610 -25.06 31.44 -39.40
N GLN A 611 -24.21 30.48 -39.00
CA GLN A 611 -23.49 29.64 -39.96
C GLN A 611 -24.39 28.51 -40.48
N THR A 612 -24.50 28.38 -41.81
CA THR A 612 -25.21 27.25 -42.41
C THR A 612 -24.40 25.96 -42.20
N ALA A 613 -25.09 24.86 -41.91
CA ALA A 613 -24.42 23.59 -41.65
C ALA A 613 -23.59 23.11 -42.86
N CYS A 614 -24.07 23.37 -44.08
CA CYS A 614 -23.35 23.05 -45.31
C CYS A 614 -22.03 23.81 -45.43
N ALA A 615 -22.02 25.13 -45.21
CA ALA A 615 -20.81 25.94 -45.32
C ALA A 615 -19.80 25.58 -44.23
N TRP A 616 -20.27 25.34 -43.01
CA TRP A 616 -19.43 24.95 -41.89
C TRP A 616 -18.73 23.62 -42.12
N LEU A 617 -19.47 22.58 -42.53
CA LEU A 617 -18.90 21.26 -42.85
C LEU A 617 -17.92 21.30 -44.02
N HIS A 618 -18.19 22.14 -45.04
CA HIS A 618 -17.26 22.32 -46.15
C HIS A 618 -15.94 22.98 -45.70
N ALA A 619 -16.00 23.94 -44.77
CA ALA A 619 -14.83 24.63 -44.24
C ALA A 619 -14.09 23.84 -43.15
N LEU A 620 -14.73 22.87 -42.50
CA LEU A 620 -14.21 22.10 -41.36
C LEU A 620 -12.74 21.62 -41.51
N PRO A 621 -12.27 21.17 -42.69
CA PRO A 621 -10.89 20.71 -42.85
C PRO A 621 -9.83 21.77 -42.50
N THR A 622 -10.12 23.05 -42.77
CA THR A 622 -9.18 24.18 -42.60
C THR A 622 -9.68 25.24 -41.62
N LEU A 623 -10.92 25.13 -41.15
CA LEU A 623 -11.55 26.10 -40.26
C LEU A 623 -10.85 26.14 -38.90
N ALA A 624 -10.52 27.34 -38.44
CA ALA A 624 -10.02 27.59 -37.10
C ALA A 624 -10.80 28.74 -36.46
N TYR A 625 -11.16 28.57 -35.19
CA TYR A 625 -11.87 29.58 -34.42
C TYR A 625 -10.87 30.45 -33.65
N GLN A 626 -10.98 31.76 -33.84
CA GLN A 626 -10.24 32.76 -33.08
C GLN A 626 -11.17 33.34 -32.02
N ASP A 627 -10.90 33.02 -30.76
CA ASP A 627 -11.65 33.51 -29.62
C ASP A 627 -10.65 33.90 -28.52
N PRO A 628 -10.74 35.10 -27.92
CA PRO A 628 -9.89 35.50 -26.80
C PRO A 628 -9.95 34.53 -25.60
N GLN A 629 -11.07 33.83 -25.45
CA GLN A 629 -11.31 32.79 -24.46
C GLN A 629 -11.23 31.38 -25.07
N ALA A 630 -10.22 31.14 -25.92
CA ALA A 630 -9.91 29.79 -26.42
C ALA A 630 -8.85 29.10 -25.55
N LEU A 631 -9.14 27.86 -25.15
CA LEU A 631 -8.28 27.05 -24.29
C LEU A 631 -7.75 25.81 -25.04
N ALA A 632 -6.44 25.68 -25.11
CA ALA A 632 -5.80 24.44 -25.52
C ALA A 632 -5.79 23.43 -24.37
N ILE A 633 -6.06 22.15 -24.65
CA ILE A 633 -5.90 21.05 -23.67
C ILE A 633 -4.80 20.08 -24.14
N ASP A 634 -4.70 18.91 -23.51
CA ASP A 634 -3.65 17.91 -23.79
C ASP A 634 -3.58 17.47 -25.27
N ALA A 635 -2.41 16.94 -25.66
CA ALA A 635 -2.15 16.48 -27.01
C ALA A 635 -2.65 15.06 -27.39
N PHE A 636 -3.22 14.29 -26.47
CA PHE A 636 -3.49 12.86 -26.66
C PHE A 636 -4.90 12.59 -27.18
N ASN A 637 -5.17 11.33 -27.54
CA ASN A 637 -6.45 10.87 -28.07
C ASN A 637 -6.90 11.58 -29.37
N TYR A 638 -6.01 12.28 -30.08
CA TYR A 638 -6.28 12.84 -31.41
C TYR A 638 -5.04 12.76 -32.29
N CYS A 639 -5.20 12.27 -33.51
CA CYS A 639 -4.16 12.28 -34.53
C CYS A 639 -4.74 12.71 -35.87
N LYS A 640 -4.20 13.80 -36.42
CA LYS A 640 -4.58 14.31 -37.74
C LYS A 640 -4.05 13.39 -38.86
N ASP A 641 -4.82 13.24 -39.93
CA ASP A 641 -4.44 12.55 -41.17
C ASP A 641 -3.99 11.08 -40.97
N ALA A 642 -4.62 10.39 -40.02
CA ALA A 642 -4.23 9.05 -39.57
C ALA A 642 -4.83 7.89 -40.38
N ALA A 643 -5.67 8.17 -41.38
CA ALA A 643 -6.23 7.16 -42.27
C ALA A 643 -5.14 6.30 -42.93
N GLY A 644 -5.34 4.98 -42.94
CA GLY A 644 -4.37 4.03 -43.48
C GLY A 644 -3.22 3.65 -42.53
N THR A 645 -3.09 4.31 -41.37
CA THR A 645 -2.09 3.93 -40.35
C THR A 645 -2.49 2.64 -39.64
N ASN A 646 -1.50 1.80 -39.27
CA ASN A 646 -1.74 0.60 -38.46
C ASN A 646 -2.41 0.96 -37.12
N PRO A 647 -3.61 0.43 -36.80
CA PRO A 647 -4.36 0.81 -35.60
C PRO A 647 -3.63 0.54 -34.28
N GLN A 648 -2.84 -0.54 -34.18
CA GLN A 648 -2.11 -0.90 -32.96
C GLN A 648 -0.94 0.07 -32.71
N HIS A 649 -0.23 0.45 -33.78
CA HIS A 649 0.85 1.44 -33.69
C HIS A 649 0.30 2.83 -33.31
N LEU A 650 -0.84 3.19 -33.91
CA LEU A 650 -1.53 4.44 -33.65
C LEU A 650 -2.00 4.53 -32.19
N SER A 651 -2.72 3.51 -31.69
CA SER A 651 -3.20 3.50 -30.30
C SER A 651 -2.05 3.52 -29.29
N ALA A 652 -0.97 2.74 -29.53
CA ALA A 652 0.20 2.74 -28.64
C ALA A 652 0.83 4.14 -28.49
N ARG A 653 0.82 4.94 -29.57
CA ARG A 653 1.41 6.28 -29.57
C ARG A 653 0.46 7.36 -29.10
N VAL A 654 -0.81 7.33 -29.51
CA VAL A 654 -1.76 8.45 -29.34
C VAL A 654 -2.67 8.27 -28.13
N ASP A 655 -3.05 7.04 -27.79
CA ASP A 655 -3.97 6.76 -26.68
C ASP A 655 -3.26 6.72 -25.32
N ASP A 656 -4.02 6.45 -24.27
CA ASP A 656 -3.54 6.45 -22.89
C ASP A 656 -2.62 5.25 -22.53
N LEU A 657 -2.01 5.35 -21.36
CA LEU A 657 -1.25 4.24 -20.76
C LEU A 657 -2.22 3.24 -20.11
N GLY A 658 -1.87 1.95 -20.16
CA GLY A 658 -2.48 0.94 -19.29
C GLY A 658 -1.95 1.08 -17.87
N VAL A 659 -2.58 1.92 -17.05
CA VAL A 659 -2.20 2.17 -15.65
C VAL A 659 -3.36 1.84 -14.71
N ASP A 660 -3.04 1.30 -13.53
CA ASP A 660 -4.02 1.13 -12.45
C ASP A 660 -4.40 2.52 -11.90
N SER A 661 -5.67 2.91 -12.06
CA SER A 661 -6.21 4.18 -11.57
C SER A 661 -6.91 4.06 -10.20
N GLY A 662 -6.82 2.90 -9.56
CA GLY A 662 -7.46 2.58 -8.29
C GLY A 662 -8.97 2.33 -8.39
N ILE A 663 -9.59 2.12 -7.23
CA ILE A 663 -11.04 1.89 -7.13
C ILE A 663 -11.79 3.19 -7.46
N SER A 664 -12.89 3.08 -8.21
CA SER A 664 -13.78 4.23 -8.46
C SER A 664 -14.41 4.74 -7.16
N LEU A 665 -14.59 6.05 -7.01
CA LEU A 665 -15.24 6.62 -5.83
C LEU A 665 -16.62 6.03 -5.57
N ASP A 666 -17.42 5.81 -6.62
CA ASP A 666 -18.75 5.21 -6.52
C ASP A 666 -18.69 3.79 -5.90
N ALA A 667 -17.81 2.92 -6.41
CA ALA A 667 -17.61 1.59 -5.84
C ALA A 667 -17.16 1.66 -4.38
N LEU A 668 -16.25 2.59 -4.05
CA LEU A 668 -15.78 2.78 -2.67
C LEU A 668 -16.90 3.26 -1.74
N GLN A 669 -17.77 4.17 -2.19
CA GLN A 669 -18.92 4.66 -1.44
C GLN A 669 -19.96 3.56 -1.23
N ARG A 670 -20.28 2.79 -2.27
CA ARG A 670 -21.17 1.61 -2.15
C ARG A 670 -20.63 0.59 -1.15
N HIS A 671 -19.33 0.33 -1.18
CA HIS A 671 -18.67 -0.54 -0.21
C HIS A 671 -18.80 0.02 1.21
N ALA A 672 -18.45 1.30 1.41
CA ALA A 672 -18.55 2.00 2.67
C ALA A 672 -19.97 1.95 3.29
N GLU A 673 -21.00 2.12 2.47
CA GLU A 673 -22.40 2.07 2.90
C GLU A 673 -22.82 0.68 3.39
N SER A 674 -22.27 -0.37 2.78
CA SER A 674 -22.55 -1.77 3.15
C SER A 674 -21.90 -2.22 4.46
N ILE A 675 -20.98 -1.42 5.02
CA ILE A 675 -20.25 -1.77 6.24
C ILE A 675 -21.22 -1.87 7.43
N PRO A 676 -21.31 -3.03 8.11
CA PRO A 676 -22.19 -3.18 9.26
C PRO A 676 -21.64 -2.44 10.49
N PRO A 677 -22.48 -2.12 11.49
CA PRO A 677 -22.03 -1.58 12.76
C PRO A 677 -21.08 -2.53 13.50
N LEU A 678 -20.15 -1.97 14.26
CA LEU A 678 -19.26 -2.74 15.14
C LEU A 678 -20.07 -3.46 16.23
N HIS A 679 -19.98 -4.80 16.26
CA HIS A 679 -20.52 -5.60 17.36
C HIS A 679 -19.45 -5.84 18.42
N VAL A 680 -19.78 -5.55 19.68
CA VAL A 680 -18.85 -5.75 20.81
C VAL A 680 -18.92 -7.21 21.27
N SER A 681 -17.79 -7.92 21.25
CA SER A 681 -17.70 -9.27 21.82
C SER A 681 -17.80 -9.25 23.35
N ALA A 682 -18.64 -10.13 23.91
CA ALA A 682 -18.85 -10.28 25.35
C ALA A 682 -17.74 -11.07 26.08
N SER A 683 -16.76 -11.63 25.34
CA SER A 683 -15.79 -12.59 25.88
C SER A 683 -14.63 -11.98 26.67
N THR A 684 -14.39 -10.66 26.56
CA THR A 684 -13.26 -10.01 27.26
C THR A 684 -13.63 -9.75 28.73
N PRO A 685 -12.74 -10.08 29.69
CA PRO A 685 -12.95 -9.74 31.10
C PRO A 685 -13.24 -8.24 31.25
N HIS A 686 -14.29 -7.92 31.99
CA HIS A 686 -14.74 -6.55 32.17
C HIS A 686 -15.45 -6.38 33.52
N ILE A 687 -15.51 -5.13 33.98
CA ILE A 687 -16.33 -4.70 35.11
C ILE A 687 -17.57 -4.04 34.51
N SER A 688 -18.76 -4.60 34.75
CA SER A 688 -20.02 -4.03 34.22
C SER A 688 -20.28 -2.62 34.79
N GLY A 689 -21.15 -1.86 34.13
CA GLY A 689 -21.57 -0.54 34.61
C GLY A 689 -22.18 -0.62 36.01
N ALA A 690 -23.04 -1.60 36.28
CA ALA A 690 -23.60 -1.83 37.62
C ALA A 690 -22.51 -2.14 38.66
N ALA A 691 -21.49 -2.93 38.31
CA ALA A 691 -20.35 -3.19 39.19
C ALA A 691 -19.49 -1.93 39.41
N LEU A 692 -19.27 -1.11 38.38
CA LEU A 692 -18.61 0.20 38.52
C LEU A 692 -19.39 1.12 39.46
N ALA A 693 -20.71 1.24 39.29
CA ALA A 693 -21.54 2.04 40.18
C ALA A 693 -21.41 1.60 41.65
N LYS A 694 -21.32 0.28 41.90
CA LYS A 694 -21.09 -0.28 43.23
C LYS A 694 -19.71 0.07 43.81
N LEU A 695 -18.66 0.05 42.98
CA LEU A 695 -17.30 0.46 43.40
C LEU A 695 -17.24 1.95 43.79
N PHE A 696 -17.99 2.80 43.09
CA PHE A 696 -18.06 4.24 43.36
C PHE A 696 -18.98 4.58 44.52
N GLY A 697 -20.05 3.80 44.73
CA GLY A 697 -21.12 4.16 45.65
C GLY A 697 -21.87 5.42 45.20
N PRO A 698 -22.75 5.97 46.06
CA PRO A 698 -23.51 7.18 45.73
C PRO A 698 -22.60 8.37 45.42
N ILE A 699 -22.81 9.00 44.27
CA ILE A 699 -22.15 10.26 43.89
C ILE A 699 -22.81 11.41 44.67
N GLY A 700 -22.07 12.03 45.59
CA GLY A 700 -22.57 13.12 46.47
C GLY A 700 -22.59 14.51 45.82
N SER A 701 -22.75 14.61 44.50
CA SER A 701 -22.79 15.91 43.78
C SER A 701 -24.23 16.35 43.55
N ARG A 702 -24.50 17.65 43.67
CA ARG A 702 -25.81 18.22 43.29
C ARG A 702 -25.95 18.40 41.77
N LEU A 703 -24.84 18.39 41.04
CA LEU A 703 -24.78 18.65 39.61
C LEU A 703 -24.67 17.36 38.77
N LEU A 704 -24.43 16.22 39.43
CA LEU A 704 -24.41 14.92 38.79
C LEU A 704 -25.53 14.06 39.34
N GLN A 705 -26.35 13.50 38.45
CA GLN A 705 -27.35 12.50 38.77
C GLN A 705 -26.90 11.16 38.22
N THR A 706 -27.05 10.10 39.00
CA THR A 706 -26.67 8.76 38.56
C THR A 706 -27.78 7.76 38.81
N GLU A 707 -27.96 6.86 37.86
CA GLU A 707 -28.96 5.79 37.90
C GLU A 707 -28.33 4.50 37.37
N VAL A 708 -28.69 3.36 37.93
CA VAL A 708 -28.24 2.05 37.43
C VAL A 708 -29.45 1.35 36.85
N GLU A 709 -29.39 1.04 35.56
CA GLU A 709 -30.42 0.29 34.86
C GLU A 709 -29.79 -0.98 34.27
N ALA A 710 -30.37 -2.13 34.64
CA ALA A 710 -29.82 -3.46 34.36
C ALA A 710 -28.33 -3.56 34.75
N ASP A 711 -27.44 -3.77 33.77
CA ASP A 711 -25.99 -3.89 33.96
C ASP A 711 -25.20 -2.61 33.64
N THR A 712 -25.89 -1.48 33.45
CA THR A 712 -25.27 -0.22 33.00
C THR A 712 -25.42 0.91 34.01
N TRP A 713 -24.52 1.89 33.96
CA TRP A 713 -24.49 3.04 34.88
C TRP A 713 -24.67 4.35 34.13
N HIS A 714 -25.84 4.98 34.30
CA HIS A 714 -26.18 6.26 33.70
C HIS A 714 -25.64 7.41 34.56
N ILE A 715 -25.00 8.38 33.91
CA ILE A 715 -24.53 9.61 34.52
C ILE A 715 -25.08 10.79 33.72
N ARG A 716 -25.81 11.68 34.38
CA ARG A 716 -26.28 12.96 33.85
C ARG A 716 -25.57 14.09 34.57
N SER A 717 -25.13 15.09 33.82
CA SER A 717 -24.42 16.26 34.33
C SER A 717 -25.14 17.53 33.94
N SER A 718 -25.32 18.43 34.90
CA SER A 718 -25.78 19.82 34.69
C SER A 718 -24.64 20.83 34.91
N LEU A 719 -23.38 20.39 34.84
CA LEU A 719 -22.22 21.28 34.93
C LEU A 719 -22.24 22.34 33.81
N ALA A 720 -21.92 23.59 34.16
CA ALA A 720 -21.71 24.63 33.15
C ALA A 720 -20.53 24.26 32.23
N ASP A 721 -20.54 24.77 31.00
CA ASP A 721 -19.44 24.55 30.06
C ASP A 721 -18.10 25.06 30.65
N GLY A 722 -17.00 24.38 30.34
CA GLY A 722 -15.70 24.67 30.96
C GLY A 722 -15.48 24.08 32.36
N ARG A 723 -16.53 23.62 33.06
CA ARG A 723 -16.44 23.07 34.42
C ARG A 723 -16.29 21.55 34.42
N HIS A 724 -15.62 21.02 35.45
CA HIS A 724 -15.50 19.58 35.65
C HIS A 724 -15.52 19.19 37.12
N GLU A 725 -15.93 17.95 37.39
CA GLU A 725 -15.87 17.32 38.71
C GLU A 725 -15.15 15.97 38.63
N TYR A 726 -14.41 15.65 39.69
CA TYR A 726 -13.80 14.35 39.89
C TYR A 726 -14.58 13.58 40.94
N HIS A 727 -14.90 12.33 40.63
CA HIS A 727 -15.49 11.38 41.57
C HIS A 727 -14.62 10.15 41.59
N TYR A 728 -14.20 9.70 42.79
CA TYR A 728 -13.33 8.54 42.94
C TYR A 728 -14.09 7.38 43.57
N ALA A 729 -13.69 6.16 43.19
CA ALA A 729 -14.21 4.94 43.77
C ALA A 729 -14.02 4.94 45.29
N ARG A 730 -14.98 4.39 46.03
CA ARG A 730 -14.82 4.15 47.49
C ARG A 730 -13.93 2.95 47.78
N GLN A 731 -13.87 2.02 46.83
CA GLN A 731 -13.06 0.81 46.93
C GLN A 731 -11.78 0.94 46.09
N GLU A 732 -10.70 0.38 46.62
CA GLU A 732 -9.40 0.24 45.96
C GLU A 732 -9.27 -1.18 45.42
N LEU A 733 -8.71 -1.31 44.23
CA LEU A 733 -8.53 -2.60 43.57
C LEU A 733 -7.05 -2.99 43.62
N PRO A 734 -6.68 -4.18 44.10
CA PRO A 734 -5.32 -4.69 43.95
C PRO A 734 -4.91 -4.68 42.47
N VAL A 735 -3.68 -4.27 42.16
CA VAL A 735 -3.17 -4.22 40.78
C VAL A 735 -3.36 -5.58 40.07
N ALA A 736 -3.16 -6.69 40.81
CA ALA A 736 -3.31 -8.05 40.30
C ALA A 736 -4.75 -8.40 39.83
N GLN A 737 -5.78 -7.70 40.30
CA GLN A 737 -7.16 -7.90 39.84
C GLN A 737 -7.43 -7.19 38.49
N LEU A 738 -6.68 -6.13 38.19
CA LEU A 738 -6.82 -5.38 36.94
C LEU A 738 -5.85 -5.84 35.86
N ALA A 739 -4.71 -6.41 36.25
CA ALA A 739 -3.65 -6.81 35.34
C ALA A 739 -3.24 -8.29 35.54
N SER A 740 -3.35 -9.09 34.48
CA SER A 740 -2.71 -10.40 34.37
C SER A 740 -1.25 -10.31 33.88
N SER A 741 -0.86 -9.19 33.25
CA SER A 741 0.51 -8.88 32.81
C SER A 741 0.68 -7.37 32.55
N ALA A 742 1.92 -6.87 32.57
CA ALA A 742 2.26 -5.47 32.25
C ALA A 742 2.61 -5.30 30.75
N PRO A 743 2.13 -4.23 30.07
CA PRO A 743 1.39 -3.06 30.61
C PRO A 743 -0.11 -3.31 30.85
N LEU A 744 -0.71 -2.53 31.76
CA LEU A 744 -2.16 -2.56 32.06
C LEU A 744 -2.95 -2.01 30.86
N LYS A 745 -3.86 -2.80 30.33
CA LYS A 745 -4.68 -2.47 29.16
C LYS A 745 -6.13 -2.26 29.58
N LEU A 746 -6.70 -1.12 29.21
CA LEU A 746 -8.05 -0.73 29.62
C LEU A 746 -8.82 -0.07 28.48
N PHE A 747 -10.13 -0.23 28.50
CA PHE A 747 -11.08 0.51 27.66
C PHE A 747 -12.35 0.81 28.47
N LEU A 748 -12.64 2.09 28.70
CA LEU A 748 -13.89 2.52 29.32
C LEU A 748 -14.96 2.71 28.23
N ASP A 749 -15.96 1.84 28.20
CA ASP A 749 -17.05 1.85 27.22
C ASP A 749 -18.21 2.74 27.66
N THR A 750 -18.47 3.79 26.90
CA THR A 750 -19.52 4.75 27.21
C THR A 750 -20.33 5.14 25.98
N THR A 751 -21.62 5.42 26.14
CA THR A 751 -22.40 6.01 25.04
C THR A 751 -21.97 7.46 24.80
N PRO A 752 -21.89 7.93 23.55
CA PRO A 752 -21.62 9.34 23.27
C PRO A 752 -22.69 10.25 23.89
N GLY A 753 -22.32 11.45 24.33
CA GLY A 753 -23.25 12.46 24.88
C GLY A 753 -22.76 13.22 26.12
N LEU A 754 -21.67 12.79 26.76
CA LEU A 754 -21.03 13.47 27.87
C LEU A 754 -19.52 13.29 27.79
N ASN A 755 -18.75 14.36 28.06
CA ASN A 755 -17.30 14.29 28.11
C ASN A 755 -16.87 13.69 29.46
N ILE A 756 -16.56 12.39 29.45
CA ILE A 756 -16.13 11.65 30.63
C ILE A 756 -14.75 11.01 30.39
N GLN A 757 -13.91 11.07 31.41
CA GLN A 757 -12.58 10.46 31.40
C GLN A 757 -12.42 9.52 32.60
N LEU A 758 -11.77 8.37 32.37
CA LEU A 758 -11.33 7.48 33.42
C LEU A 758 -10.08 8.07 34.10
N VAL A 759 -10.11 8.14 35.41
CA VAL A 759 -8.98 8.50 36.26
C VAL A 759 -8.42 7.24 36.87
N ILE A 760 -7.11 7.02 36.76
CA ILE A 760 -6.41 5.89 37.38
C ILE A 760 -5.42 6.47 38.37
N LEU A 761 -5.64 6.21 39.66
CA LEU A 761 -4.76 6.62 40.74
C LEU A 761 -3.97 5.40 41.22
N PHE A 762 -2.65 5.41 41.03
CA PHE A 762 -1.77 4.35 41.54
C PHE A 762 -1.38 4.64 42.98
N LEU A 763 -1.49 3.63 43.84
CA LEU A 763 -1.20 3.69 45.27
C LEU A 763 -0.18 2.61 45.66
N ASP A 764 0.71 2.93 46.59
CA ASP A 764 1.66 1.97 47.15
C ASP A 764 1.01 1.03 48.19
N ALA A 765 1.79 0.13 48.78
CA ALA A 765 1.32 -0.81 49.81
C ALA A 765 0.83 -0.11 51.11
N GLN A 766 1.21 1.15 51.33
CA GLN A 766 0.80 2.01 52.43
C GLN A 766 -0.35 2.96 52.03
N GLN A 767 -0.99 2.72 50.87
CA GLN A 767 -2.07 3.53 50.30
C GLN A 767 -1.69 4.99 50.01
N GLN A 768 -0.40 5.30 49.85
CA GLN A 768 0.07 6.62 49.44
C GLN A 768 0.03 6.77 47.92
N ARG A 769 -0.32 7.97 47.45
CA ARG A 769 -0.43 8.30 46.02
C ARG A 769 0.94 8.32 45.35
N ILE A 770 1.09 7.51 44.30
CA ILE A 770 2.27 7.49 43.44
C ILE A 770 2.07 8.41 42.24
N SER A 771 1.05 8.14 41.43
CA SER A 771 0.81 8.87 40.18
C SER A 771 -0.67 8.79 39.76
N THR A 772 -1.06 9.64 38.80
CA THR A 772 -2.42 9.68 38.26
C THR A 772 -2.39 9.77 36.76
N LEU A 773 -3.21 8.95 36.11
CA LEU A 773 -3.44 8.98 34.67
C LEU A 773 -4.89 9.37 34.37
N LEU A 774 -5.05 10.14 33.30
CA LEU A 774 -6.34 10.53 32.75
C LEU A 774 -6.49 9.90 31.37
N HIS A 775 -7.54 9.12 31.19
CA HIS A 775 -7.81 8.39 29.98
C HIS A 775 -9.19 8.76 29.44
N THR A 776 -9.23 9.22 28.19
CA THR A 776 -10.49 9.48 27.49
C THR A 776 -11.27 8.18 27.32
N ALA A 777 -12.58 8.22 27.57
CA ALA A 777 -13.48 7.11 27.29
C ALA A 777 -13.47 6.71 25.80
N ASN A 778 -13.93 5.50 25.51
CA ASN A 778 -14.01 4.92 24.16
C ASN A 778 -12.68 4.82 23.39
N ARG A 779 -11.56 4.81 24.11
CA ARG A 779 -10.21 4.68 23.54
C ARG A 779 -9.46 3.54 24.20
N ASN A 780 -8.74 2.74 23.41
CA ASN A 780 -7.79 1.75 23.93
C ASN A 780 -6.64 2.46 24.64
N GLN A 781 -6.36 2.06 25.87
CA GLN A 781 -5.30 2.65 26.69
C GLN A 781 -4.35 1.56 27.17
N SER A 782 -3.06 1.82 27.06
CA SER A 782 -2.02 1.05 27.71
C SER A 782 -1.29 1.95 28.68
N CYS A 783 -1.22 1.56 29.95
CA CYS A 783 -0.46 2.28 30.95
C CYS A 783 0.53 1.35 31.63
N ASP A 784 1.76 1.85 31.79
CA ASP A 784 2.75 1.19 32.64
C ASP A 784 2.32 1.32 34.09
N VAL A 785 2.33 0.20 34.79
CA VAL A 785 2.07 0.17 36.23
C VAL A 785 3.39 0.49 36.95
N PRO A 786 3.44 1.52 37.82
CA PRO A 786 4.63 1.81 38.60
C PRO A 786 5.06 0.56 39.41
N PRO A 787 6.37 0.23 39.50
CA PRO A 787 6.84 -0.96 40.20
C PRO A 787 6.39 -1.05 41.66
N GLU A 788 6.26 0.11 42.31
CA GLU A 788 5.83 0.29 43.69
C GLU A 788 4.29 0.30 43.88
N ALA A 789 3.50 0.23 42.80
CA ALA A 789 2.05 0.25 42.91
C ALA A 789 1.49 -1.11 43.38
N ALA A 790 0.80 -1.09 44.53
CA ALA A 790 0.09 -2.24 45.08
C ALA A 790 -1.42 -2.18 44.76
N TYR A 791 -1.99 -0.98 44.74
CA TYR A 791 -3.42 -0.75 44.54
C TYR A 791 -3.68 0.30 43.46
N VAL A 792 -4.87 0.23 42.87
CA VAL A 792 -5.43 1.21 41.94
C VAL A 792 -6.75 1.70 42.48
N ARG A 793 -6.91 3.02 42.52
CA ARG A 793 -8.20 3.67 42.78
C ARG A 793 -8.71 4.30 41.50
N LEU A 794 -9.86 3.81 41.03
CA LEU A 794 -10.51 4.34 39.84
C LEU A 794 -11.23 5.65 40.17
N GLY A 795 -11.35 6.53 39.19
CA GLY A 795 -12.18 7.73 39.26
C GLY A 795 -12.79 8.05 37.90
N VAL A 796 -13.79 8.92 37.89
CA VAL A 796 -14.35 9.51 36.69
C VAL A 796 -14.23 11.03 36.78
N ARG A 797 -13.77 11.64 35.70
CA ARG A 797 -13.78 13.09 35.51
C ARG A 797 -14.90 13.42 34.55
N VAL A 798 -15.94 14.09 35.03
CA VAL A 798 -17.08 14.55 34.23
C VAL A 798 -16.87 16.01 33.87
N TYR A 799 -17.00 16.36 32.60
CA TYR A 799 -16.81 17.72 32.08
C TYR A 799 -18.07 18.20 31.34
N ALA A 800 -18.52 19.41 31.67
CA ALA A 800 -19.71 20.07 31.10
C ALA A 800 -21.04 19.29 31.28
N SER A 801 -22.12 19.84 30.74
CA SER A 801 -23.45 19.24 30.80
C SER A 801 -23.66 18.19 29.71
N GLY A 802 -24.47 17.18 30.02
CA GLY A 802 -24.77 16.09 29.09
C GLY A 802 -25.17 14.82 29.81
N SER A 803 -25.27 13.72 29.07
CA SER A 803 -25.54 12.40 29.64
C SER A 803 -24.77 11.31 28.92
N THR A 804 -24.35 10.29 29.67
CA THR A 804 -23.71 9.09 29.13
C THR A 804 -24.09 7.87 29.95
N THR A 805 -24.00 6.71 29.32
CA THR A 805 -24.18 5.41 29.94
C THR A 805 -22.84 4.69 29.92
N LEU A 806 -22.30 4.39 31.10
CA LEU A 806 -21.11 3.56 31.28
C LEU A 806 -21.57 2.10 31.19
N LYS A 807 -21.16 1.44 30.11
CA LYS A 807 -21.53 0.04 29.85
C LYS A 807 -20.61 -0.92 30.57
N ALA A 808 -19.29 -0.70 30.45
CA ALA A 808 -18.28 -1.52 31.11
C ALA A 808 -16.90 -0.84 31.13
N LEU A 809 -16.06 -1.24 32.08
CA LEU A 809 -14.61 -1.08 32.00
C LEU A 809 -14.00 -2.42 31.56
N VAL A 810 -13.57 -2.48 30.31
CA VAL A 810 -12.92 -3.67 29.74
C VAL A 810 -11.48 -3.75 30.23
N LEU A 811 -11.10 -4.91 30.76
CA LEU A 811 -9.75 -5.22 31.23
C LEU A 811 -8.92 -5.77 30.06
N GLY A 812 -8.75 -4.94 29.05
CA GLY A 812 -8.08 -5.27 27.80
C GLY A 812 -8.23 -4.14 26.79
N HIS A 813 -7.82 -4.40 25.56
CA HIS A 813 -8.14 -3.53 24.43
C HIS A 813 -9.36 -4.09 23.70
N ARG A 814 -10.18 -3.19 23.17
CA ARG A 814 -11.15 -3.56 22.15
C ARG A 814 -10.45 -3.77 20.83
N ASP A 815 -10.94 -4.76 20.08
CA ASP A 815 -10.60 -4.89 18.69
C ASP A 815 -11.19 -3.69 17.93
N ILE A 816 -10.31 -2.89 17.34
CA ILE A 816 -10.64 -1.73 16.50
C ILE A 816 -10.13 -1.94 15.08
N GLN A 817 -9.77 -3.18 14.73
CA GLN A 817 -9.37 -3.52 13.37
C GLN A 817 -10.53 -3.26 12.40
N PRO A 818 -10.24 -2.95 11.14
CA PRO A 818 -11.27 -2.75 10.13
C PRO A 818 -12.21 -3.95 10.05
N SER A 819 -13.52 -3.70 10.08
CA SER A 819 -14.53 -4.75 9.86
C SER A 819 -14.60 -5.23 8.41
N THR A 820 -13.95 -4.51 7.49
CA THR A 820 -13.81 -4.87 6.08
C THR A 820 -12.41 -4.52 5.58
N LEU A 821 -11.88 -5.34 4.68
CA LEU A 821 -10.64 -5.07 3.98
C LEU A 821 -10.95 -4.95 2.47
N LEU A 822 -10.46 -3.89 1.83
CA LEU A 822 -10.70 -3.63 0.41
C LEU A 822 -9.75 -4.45 -0.44
N ALA A 823 -10.31 -5.26 -1.34
CA ALA A 823 -9.57 -5.93 -2.40
C ALA A 823 -9.25 -4.93 -3.53
N LYS A 824 -8.06 -5.06 -4.13
CA LYS A 824 -7.67 -4.32 -5.34
C LYS A 824 -7.59 -5.22 -6.57
N ALA A 825 -7.51 -6.53 -6.38
CA ALA A 825 -7.36 -7.51 -7.46
C ALA A 825 -8.38 -8.64 -7.35
N GLY A 826 -8.59 -9.38 -8.46
CA GLY A 826 -9.44 -10.58 -8.49
C GLY A 826 -8.76 -11.84 -7.93
N HIS A 827 -7.46 -11.80 -7.62
CA HIS A 827 -6.73 -12.95 -7.10
C HIS A 827 -5.99 -12.56 -5.82
N LEU A 828 -6.01 -13.47 -4.84
CA LEU A 828 -5.28 -13.29 -3.58
C LEU A 828 -4.11 -14.27 -3.52
N LEU A 829 -2.89 -13.79 -3.37
CA LEU A 829 -1.76 -14.62 -2.95
C LEU A 829 -1.71 -14.67 -1.43
N LEU A 830 -1.77 -15.87 -0.86
CA LEU A 830 -1.68 -16.14 0.57
C LEU A 830 -0.34 -16.82 0.89
N THR A 831 0.39 -16.27 1.85
CA THR A 831 1.69 -16.79 2.26
C THR A 831 1.96 -16.54 3.74
N ASN A 832 2.84 -17.33 4.33
CA ASN A 832 3.33 -17.11 5.69
C ASN A 832 4.38 -15.99 5.75
N HIS A 833 5.12 -15.75 4.67
CA HIS A 833 6.17 -14.74 4.59
C HIS A 833 6.20 -14.09 3.20
N TYR A 834 6.51 -12.80 3.17
CA TYR A 834 6.74 -12.01 1.97
C TYR A 834 7.86 -10.99 2.27
N PRO A 835 8.76 -10.70 1.32
CA PRO A 835 9.89 -9.79 1.56
C PRO A 835 9.45 -8.38 1.93
N ALA A 836 10.34 -7.69 2.65
CA ALA A 836 10.23 -6.29 3.01
C ALA A 836 11.61 -5.62 2.85
N TYR A 837 11.67 -4.29 2.76
CA TYR A 837 12.95 -3.59 2.55
C TYR A 837 13.96 -3.78 3.70
N ASP A 838 13.50 -4.16 4.89
CA ASP A 838 14.30 -4.52 6.06
C ASP A 838 14.47 -6.06 6.24
N ASP A 839 13.79 -6.88 5.45
CA ASP A 839 13.87 -8.35 5.43
C ASP A 839 13.72 -8.88 3.98
N LEU A 840 14.78 -8.73 3.19
CA LEU A 840 14.77 -9.03 1.74
C LEU A 840 14.76 -10.53 1.40
N TYR A 841 15.21 -11.39 2.33
CA TYR A 841 15.64 -12.75 1.99
C TYR A 841 14.58 -13.83 2.22
N ARG A 842 13.52 -13.53 2.98
CA ARG A 842 12.43 -14.50 3.19
C ARG A 842 11.46 -14.48 2.02
N ASN A 843 11.35 -15.61 1.33
CA ASN A 843 10.40 -15.82 0.23
C ASN A 843 10.57 -14.85 -0.96
N GLY A 844 11.79 -14.36 -1.25
CA GLY A 844 12.06 -13.45 -2.37
C GLY A 844 11.62 -13.99 -3.75
N PHE A 845 11.66 -15.31 -3.95
CA PHE A 845 11.18 -15.94 -5.18
C PHE A 845 9.66 -15.81 -5.38
N LEU A 846 8.86 -15.67 -4.31
CA LEU A 846 7.42 -15.34 -4.42
C LEU A 846 7.25 -13.96 -5.02
N HIS A 847 8.09 -12.99 -4.61
CA HIS A 847 8.04 -11.65 -5.16
C HIS A 847 8.35 -11.66 -6.66
N THR A 848 9.37 -12.40 -7.10
CA THR A 848 9.67 -12.57 -8.55
C THR A 848 8.46 -13.07 -9.34
N ARG A 849 7.68 -14.00 -8.78
CA ARG A 849 6.44 -14.52 -9.39
C ARG A 849 5.37 -13.43 -9.49
N VAL A 850 5.07 -12.74 -8.38
CA VAL A 850 4.08 -11.66 -8.35
C VAL A 850 4.44 -10.54 -9.32
N SER A 851 5.71 -10.11 -9.34
CA SER A 851 6.20 -9.09 -10.26
C SER A 851 6.09 -9.54 -11.72
N ALA A 852 6.32 -10.82 -12.03
CA ALA A 852 6.12 -11.37 -13.37
C ALA A 852 4.64 -11.43 -13.77
N TYR A 853 3.73 -11.70 -12.83
CA TYR A 853 2.28 -11.64 -13.08
C TYR A 853 1.83 -10.22 -13.40
N GLN A 854 2.27 -9.24 -12.62
CA GLN A 854 1.96 -7.82 -12.84
C GLN A 854 2.50 -7.32 -14.18
N ALA A 855 3.75 -7.68 -14.54
CA ALA A 855 4.34 -7.34 -15.84
C ALA A 855 3.56 -7.91 -17.04
N GLN A 856 2.78 -8.97 -16.83
CA GLN A 856 1.91 -9.60 -17.84
C GLN A 856 0.42 -9.28 -17.65
N GLY A 857 0.12 -8.23 -16.88
CA GLY A 857 -1.22 -7.69 -16.73
C GLY A 857 -2.15 -8.50 -15.83
N LEU A 858 -1.61 -9.34 -14.93
CA LEU A 858 -2.40 -9.98 -13.87
C LEU A 858 -2.09 -9.31 -12.52
N ALA A 859 -3.05 -8.53 -12.03
CA ALA A 859 -3.01 -7.98 -10.68
C ALA A 859 -3.31 -9.07 -9.64
N VAL A 860 -2.56 -9.07 -8.54
CA VAL A 860 -2.71 -10.00 -7.41
C VAL A 860 -2.52 -9.23 -6.12
N ASP A 861 -3.45 -9.37 -5.18
CA ASP A 861 -3.29 -8.88 -3.81
C ASP A 861 -2.43 -9.87 -3.02
N VAL A 862 -1.53 -9.40 -2.16
CA VAL A 862 -0.72 -10.27 -1.31
C VAL A 862 -1.18 -10.18 0.13
N PHE A 863 -1.49 -11.32 0.75
CA PHE A 863 -1.76 -11.45 2.18
C PHE A 863 -0.71 -12.31 2.87
N ARG A 864 -0.04 -11.72 3.85
CA ARG A 864 0.94 -12.35 4.73
C ARG A 864 0.27 -12.69 6.06
N LEU A 865 -0.01 -13.98 6.29
CA LEU A 865 -0.61 -14.44 7.54
C LEU A 865 0.41 -14.38 8.68
N ARG A 866 0.10 -13.58 9.70
CA ARG A 866 0.90 -13.44 10.92
C ARG A 866 0.01 -13.59 12.14
N PRO A 867 0.17 -14.68 12.91
CA PRO A 867 -0.61 -14.87 14.13
C PRO A 867 -0.38 -13.71 15.10
N ASN A 868 -1.45 -13.22 15.70
CA ASN A 868 -1.42 -12.16 16.72
C ASN A 868 -0.88 -10.79 16.25
N GLU A 869 -0.67 -10.57 14.94
CA GLU A 869 -0.34 -9.25 14.41
C GLU A 869 -1.61 -8.50 13.96
N PRO A 870 -1.72 -7.19 14.27
CA PRO A 870 -2.82 -6.36 13.77
C PRO A 870 -2.72 -6.20 12.25
N VAL A 871 -3.83 -5.82 11.62
CA VAL A 871 -3.82 -5.51 10.19
C VAL A 871 -2.87 -4.35 9.93
N SER A 872 -1.97 -4.56 8.99
CA SER A 872 -1.06 -3.53 8.50
C SER A 872 -0.83 -3.69 7.00
N TYR A 873 -0.47 -2.59 6.37
CA TYR A 873 -0.24 -2.47 4.95
C TYR A 873 1.17 -1.94 4.72
N GLN A 874 1.83 -2.52 3.73
CA GLN A 874 3.14 -2.09 3.25
C GLN A 874 3.24 -2.27 1.74
N GLU A 875 4.26 -1.67 1.14
CA GLU A 875 4.62 -1.87 -0.26
C GLU A 875 6.03 -2.45 -0.34
N PHE A 876 6.25 -3.35 -1.30
CA PHE A 876 7.56 -3.87 -1.66
C PHE A 876 7.66 -3.96 -3.19
N GLU A 877 8.53 -3.14 -3.79
CA GLU A 877 8.76 -3.05 -5.24
C GLU A 877 7.45 -2.99 -6.08
N ASN A 878 6.59 -2.03 -5.72
CA ASN A 878 5.25 -1.74 -6.23
C ASN A 878 4.17 -2.80 -5.94
N VAL A 879 4.48 -3.84 -5.17
CA VAL A 879 3.50 -4.83 -4.70
C VAL A 879 2.96 -4.44 -3.34
N ASP A 880 1.64 -4.31 -3.23
CA ASP A 880 0.97 -4.05 -1.97
C ASP A 880 0.83 -5.36 -1.17
N VAL A 881 1.20 -5.31 0.11
CA VAL A 881 1.17 -6.46 1.01
C VAL A 881 0.32 -6.13 2.23
N ILE A 882 -0.73 -6.93 2.45
CA ILE A 882 -1.56 -6.92 3.64
C ILE A 882 -0.97 -7.92 4.63
N THR A 883 -0.72 -7.52 5.86
CA THR A 883 -0.33 -8.44 6.95
C THR A 883 -1.43 -8.45 8.00
N GLY A 884 -1.79 -9.63 8.51
CA GLY A 884 -2.75 -9.75 9.60
C GLY A 884 -2.95 -11.19 10.07
N ALA A 885 -3.73 -11.35 11.12
CA ALA A 885 -4.11 -12.65 11.68
C ALA A 885 -5.28 -13.33 10.90
N GLN A 886 -5.68 -14.52 11.33
CA GLN A 886 -6.74 -15.32 10.70
C GLN A 886 -8.07 -14.57 10.59
N ALA A 887 -8.42 -13.75 11.59
CA ALA A 887 -9.64 -12.93 11.55
C ALA A 887 -9.64 -11.96 10.36
N ALA A 888 -8.50 -11.33 10.06
CA ALA A 888 -8.38 -10.43 8.92
C ALA A 888 -8.46 -11.20 7.58
N LEU A 889 -7.85 -12.38 7.49
CA LEU A 889 -7.98 -13.25 6.33
C LEU A 889 -9.43 -13.69 6.11
N ALA A 890 -10.14 -14.03 7.18
CA ALA A 890 -11.55 -14.41 7.14
C ALA A 890 -12.43 -13.24 6.66
N THR A 891 -12.19 -12.02 7.16
CA THR A 891 -12.87 -10.81 6.69
C THR A 891 -12.61 -10.58 5.20
N LEU A 892 -11.37 -10.75 4.75
CA LEU A 892 -10.97 -10.52 3.36
C LEU A 892 -11.64 -11.53 2.40
N LEU A 893 -11.60 -12.82 2.72
CA LEU A 893 -12.24 -13.88 1.91
C LEU A 893 -13.76 -13.87 2.01
N GLY A 894 -14.31 -13.51 3.18
CA GLY A 894 -15.75 -13.39 3.42
C GLY A 894 -16.43 -12.29 2.61
N SER A 895 -15.66 -11.32 2.10
CA SER A 895 -16.18 -10.28 1.17
C SER A 895 -16.68 -10.85 -0.16
N GLY A 896 -16.23 -12.06 -0.55
CA GLY A 896 -16.51 -12.65 -1.86
C GLY A 896 -15.78 -11.97 -3.02
N ALA A 897 -14.84 -11.07 -2.76
CA ALA A 897 -14.14 -10.31 -3.81
C ALA A 897 -13.17 -11.16 -4.66
N TYR A 898 -12.74 -12.32 -4.14
CA TYR A 898 -11.73 -13.17 -4.80
C TYR A 898 -12.37 -14.43 -5.39
N PRO A 899 -12.39 -14.60 -6.72
CA PRO A 899 -12.68 -15.88 -7.35
C PRO A 899 -11.63 -16.96 -7.08
N SER A 900 -10.38 -16.60 -6.78
CA SER A 900 -9.33 -17.59 -6.48
C SER A 900 -8.27 -17.11 -5.49
N VAL A 901 -7.65 -18.06 -4.81
CA VAL A 901 -6.50 -17.85 -3.92
C VAL A 901 -5.29 -18.70 -4.36
N LEU A 902 -4.12 -18.08 -4.37
CA LEU A 902 -2.81 -18.64 -4.71
C LEU A 902 -2.03 -18.83 -3.42
N VAL A 903 -1.93 -20.06 -2.91
CA VAL A 903 -1.35 -20.33 -1.59
C VAL A 903 0.08 -20.83 -1.74
N HIS A 904 0.99 -20.24 -0.97
CA HIS A 904 2.36 -20.72 -0.82
C HIS A 904 2.62 -21.10 0.64
N PHE A 905 3.25 -22.25 0.86
CA PHE A 905 3.52 -22.80 2.20
C PHE A 905 2.24 -22.97 3.03
N LEU A 906 1.25 -23.67 2.48
CA LEU A 906 -0.03 -23.94 3.16
C LEU A 906 0.22 -24.58 4.53
N ASP A 907 -0.34 -23.97 5.57
CA ASP A 907 -0.28 -24.44 6.94
C ASP A 907 -1.70 -24.65 7.54
N PRO A 908 -1.80 -25.28 8.72
CA PRO A 908 -3.10 -25.52 9.36
C PRO A 908 -3.92 -24.25 9.67
N GLN A 909 -3.26 -23.12 9.95
CA GLN A 909 -3.94 -21.87 10.31
C GLN A 909 -4.54 -21.18 9.08
N MET A 910 -3.83 -21.22 7.95
CA MET A 910 -4.39 -20.82 6.66
C MET A 910 -5.58 -21.72 6.29
N TRP A 911 -5.39 -23.04 6.41
CA TRP A 911 -6.42 -24.02 6.05
C TRP A 911 -7.69 -23.88 6.89
N GLU A 912 -7.57 -23.53 8.17
CA GLU A 912 -8.72 -23.30 9.04
C GLU A 912 -9.72 -22.30 8.47
N ILE A 913 -9.21 -21.27 7.78
CA ILE A 913 -10.04 -20.25 7.11
C ILE A 913 -10.42 -20.71 5.70
N LEU A 914 -9.45 -21.18 4.91
CA LEU A 914 -9.70 -21.61 3.53
C LEU A 914 -10.76 -22.72 3.43
N ARG A 915 -10.76 -23.68 4.35
CA ARG A 915 -11.72 -24.79 4.37
C ARG A 915 -13.18 -24.34 4.42
N LEU A 916 -13.45 -23.13 4.94
CA LEU A 916 -14.81 -22.56 5.00
C LEU A 916 -15.31 -22.12 3.62
N HIS A 917 -14.41 -21.96 2.65
CA HIS A 917 -14.69 -21.45 1.31
C HIS A 917 -14.43 -22.47 0.18
N VAL A 918 -14.13 -23.74 0.48
CA VAL A 918 -13.75 -24.76 -0.51
C VAL A 918 -14.78 -25.00 -1.61
N HIS A 919 -16.05 -24.65 -1.37
CA HIS A 919 -17.13 -24.82 -2.34
C HIS A 919 -17.25 -23.66 -3.33
N SER A 920 -16.75 -22.47 -2.98
CA SER A 920 -16.90 -21.25 -3.79
C SER A 920 -15.58 -20.65 -4.27
N LEU A 921 -14.47 -20.98 -3.62
CA LEU A 921 -13.16 -20.41 -3.89
C LEU A 921 -12.26 -21.44 -4.58
N ARG A 922 -11.72 -21.05 -5.75
CA ARG A 922 -10.67 -21.85 -6.41
C ARG A 922 -9.36 -21.69 -5.65
N MET A 923 -8.72 -22.79 -5.26
CA MET A 923 -7.50 -22.79 -4.45
C MET A 923 -6.37 -23.44 -5.24
N ILE A 924 -5.31 -22.70 -5.51
CA ILE A 924 -4.10 -23.21 -6.17
C ILE A 924 -2.97 -23.15 -5.16
N VAL A 925 -2.41 -24.29 -4.77
CA VAL A 925 -1.42 -24.39 -3.68
C VAL A 925 -0.07 -24.85 -4.23
N TRP A 926 0.93 -23.99 -4.12
CA TRP A 926 2.32 -24.35 -4.43
C TRP A 926 2.95 -25.04 -3.23
N VAL A 927 3.45 -26.25 -3.47
CA VAL A 927 4.11 -27.09 -2.46
C VAL A 927 5.64 -26.98 -2.63
N HIS A 928 6.35 -26.60 -1.57
CA HIS A 928 7.79 -26.29 -1.57
C HIS A 928 8.65 -27.32 -0.83
N GLY A 929 8.04 -28.28 -0.14
CA GLY A 929 8.72 -29.32 0.64
C GLY A 929 8.68 -29.08 2.13
N ALA A 930 9.11 -27.90 2.60
CA ALA A 930 9.17 -27.48 4.02
C ALA A 930 7.94 -27.93 4.84
N GLU A 931 6.78 -27.70 4.26
CA GLU A 931 5.43 -27.84 4.79
C GLU A 931 4.84 -29.25 4.68
N ILE A 932 5.41 -30.16 3.88
CA ILE A 932 4.81 -31.48 3.61
C ILE A 932 5.76 -32.67 3.87
N GLN A 933 7.07 -32.51 3.68
CA GLN A 933 8.00 -33.64 3.78
C GLN A 933 8.07 -34.19 5.21
N PRO A 934 8.25 -35.50 5.37
CA PRO A 934 8.41 -36.16 6.65
C PRO A 934 9.81 -36.01 7.24
N TRP A 935 9.97 -36.42 8.51
CA TRP A 935 11.24 -36.30 9.24
C TRP A 935 12.36 -37.13 8.61
N TRP A 936 12.07 -38.31 8.00
CA TRP A 936 13.12 -39.18 7.45
C TRP A 936 13.81 -38.57 6.23
N ARG A 937 13.08 -37.82 5.38
CA ARG A 937 13.64 -37.03 4.27
C ARG A 937 14.52 -35.86 4.75
N ARG A 938 14.53 -35.58 6.07
CA ARG A 938 15.28 -34.49 6.73
C ARG A 938 16.19 -34.97 7.85
N ALA A 939 16.45 -36.27 7.92
CA ALA A 939 17.16 -36.87 9.05
C ALA A 939 18.53 -36.22 9.32
N HIS A 940 19.21 -35.76 8.26
CA HIS A 940 20.51 -35.07 8.33
C HIS A 940 20.50 -33.75 9.10
N ASN A 941 19.34 -33.15 9.37
CA ASN A 941 19.24 -31.89 10.12
C ASN A 941 19.20 -32.06 11.64
N TYR A 942 19.02 -33.28 12.15
CA TYR A 942 18.97 -33.54 13.58
C TYR A 942 20.37 -33.87 14.11
N ALA A 943 20.85 -33.09 15.08
CA ALA A 943 22.16 -33.28 15.70
C ALA A 943 22.12 -34.22 16.91
N SER A 944 20.95 -34.40 17.53
CA SER A 944 20.74 -35.30 18.67
C SER A 944 19.49 -36.16 18.51
N GLU A 945 19.42 -37.28 19.26
CA GLU A 945 18.24 -38.15 19.25
C GLU A 945 17.00 -37.42 19.81
N GLU A 946 17.16 -36.51 20.78
CA GLU A 946 16.06 -35.66 21.28
C GLU A 946 15.46 -34.78 20.17
N GLN A 947 16.31 -34.09 19.39
CA GLN A 947 15.86 -33.29 18.25
C GLN A 947 15.15 -34.14 17.20
N ARG A 948 15.63 -35.37 16.98
CA ARG A 948 15.01 -36.32 16.06
C ARG A 948 13.63 -36.76 16.54
N GLN A 949 13.46 -37.05 17.84
CA GLN A 949 12.16 -37.44 18.41
C GLN A 949 11.14 -36.30 18.35
N LEU A 950 11.57 -35.05 18.61
CA LEU A 950 10.72 -33.87 18.40
C LEU A 950 10.34 -33.73 16.92
N GLY A 951 11.31 -33.88 16.01
CA GLY A 951 11.09 -33.83 14.57
C GLY A 951 10.11 -34.90 14.06
N LYS A 952 10.14 -36.12 14.63
CA LYS A 952 9.16 -37.17 14.37
C LYS A 952 7.75 -36.73 14.75
N LEU A 953 7.57 -36.21 15.96
CA LEU A 953 6.26 -35.75 16.44
C LEU A 953 5.69 -34.61 15.58
N GLU A 954 6.53 -33.66 15.17
CA GLU A 954 6.13 -32.58 14.25
C GLU A 954 5.78 -33.11 12.85
N SER A 955 6.56 -34.06 12.34
CA SER A 955 6.32 -34.73 11.07
C SER A 955 5.00 -35.50 11.08
N ASP A 956 4.68 -36.22 12.16
CA ASP A 956 3.44 -36.98 12.26
C ASP A 956 2.22 -36.04 12.22
N ARG A 957 2.28 -34.90 12.92
CA ARG A 957 1.25 -33.87 12.86
C ARG A 957 1.08 -33.29 11.45
N ARG A 958 2.20 -33.01 10.78
CA ARG A 958 2.24 -32.47 9.42
C ARG A 958 1.63 -33.44 8.40
N LEU A 959 2.06 -34.70 8.42
CA LEU A 959 1.50 -35.74 7.55
C LEU A 959 0.02 -36.00 7.85
N ALA A 960 -0.38 -36.03 9.13
CA ALA A 960 -1.78 -36.19 9.49
C ALA A 960 -2.66 -35.06 8.93
N PHE A 961 -2.17 -33.80 8.99
CA PHE A 961 -2.82 -32.66 8.38
C PHE A 961 -3.02 -32.85 6.86
N TRP A 962 -1.95 -33.15 6.12
CA TRP A 962 -2.03 -33.34 4.66
C TRP A 962 -2.87 -34.54 4.25
N ARG A 963 -2.76 -35.66 4.96
CA ARG A 963 -3.60 -36.85 4.72
C ARG A 963 -5.09 -36.53 4.91
N THR A 964 -5.42 -35.77 5.95
CA THR A 964 -6.81 -35.35 6.21
C THR A 964 -7.33 -34.38 5.15
N LEU A 965 -6.45 -33.50 4.65
CA LEU A 965 -6.80 -32.48 3.65
C LEU A 965 -6.99 -33.08 2.25
N LEU A 966 -6.12 -34.02 1.86
CA LEU A 966 -6.04 -34.55 0.49
C LEU A 966 -6.79 -35.87 0.27
N ASN A 967 -7.40 -36.45 1.32
CA ASN A 967 -8.15 -37.70 1.20
C ASN A 967 -9.51 -37.65 1.95
N PRO A 968 -10.63 -37.29 1.28
CA PRO A 968 -10.71 -36.93 -0.13
C PRO A 968 -10.26 -35.48 -0.40
N MET A 969 -9.62 -35.27 -1.56
CA MET A 969 -9.18 -33.95 -2.00
C MET A 969 -10.37 -33.07 -2.45
N PRO A 970 -10.50 -31.82 -1.96
CA PRO A 970 -11.58 -30.92 -2.40
C PRO A 970 -11.56 -30.66 -3.91
N ALA A 971 -12.74 -30.59 -4.55
CA ALA A 971 -12.85 -30.45 -6.01
C ALA A 971 -12.18 -29.17 -6.55
N ASN A 972 -12.32 -28.05 -5.83
CA ASN A 972 -11.77 -26.74 -6.23
C ASN A 972 -10.32 -26.51 -5.76
N LEU A 973 -9.65 -27.54 -5.24
CA LEU A 973 -8.26 -27.50 -4.84
C LEU A 973 -7.37 -28.07 -5.95
N GLN A 974 -6.29 -27.35 -6.25
CA GLN A 974 -5.26 -27.76 -7.19
C GLN A 974 -3.88 -27.60 -6.55
N LEU A 975 -3.02 -28.62 -6.64
CA LEU A 975 -1.64 -28.53 -6.17
C LEU A 975 -0.67 -28.24 -7.32
N VAL A 976 0.37 -27.46 -7.03
CA VAL A 976 1.47 -27.21 -7.95
C VAL A 976 2.76 -27.69 -7.28
N PHE A 977 3.42 -28.65 -7.92
CA PHE A 977 4.73 -29.15 -7.52
C PHE A 977 5.80 -28.59 -8.44
N VAL A 978 6.98 -28.33 -7.89
CA VAL A 978 8.09 -27.73 -8.64
C VAL A 978 8.88 -28.74 -9.47
N SER A 979 8.66 -30.05 -9.28
CA SER A 979 9.31 -31.13 -10.03
C SER A 979 8.47 -32.41 -9.95
N ARG A 980 8.66 -33.31 -10.92
CA ARG A 980 7.91 -34.57 -10.97
C ARG A 980 8.34 -35.49 -9.83
N HIS A 981 9.65 -35.59 -9.58
CA HIS A 981 10.27 -36.34 -8.50
C HIS A 981 9.69 -35.93 -7.15
N PHE A 982 9.58 -34.62 -6.89
CA PHE A 982 9.02 -34.15 -5.62
C PHE A 982 7.53 -34.49 -5.47
N ALA A 983 6.74 -34.44 -6.55
CA ALA A 983 5.34 -34.89 -6.51
C ALA A 983 5.24 -36.40 -6.19
N GLU A 984 6.10 -37.22 -6.81
CA GLU A 984 6.18 -38.65 -6.55
C GLU A 984 6.57 -38.96 -5.10
N GLU A 985 7.60 -38.29 -4.57
CA GLU A 985 8.01 -38.42 -3.16
C GLU A 985 6.87 -38.09 -2.20
N VAL A 986 6.12 -37.01 -2.48
CA VAL A 986 4.99 -36.60 -1.64
C VAL A 986 3.87 -37.66 -1.66
N MET A 987 3.53 -38.19 -2.83
CA MET A 987 2.50 -39.24 -2.95
C MET A 987 2.93 -40.54 -2.25
N GLU A 988 4.21 -40.91 -2.35
CA GLU A 988 4.79 -42.03 -1.61
C GLU A 988 4.69 -41.81 -0.09
N ASP A 989 5.15 -40.66 0.40
CA ASP A 989 5.20 -40.35 1.84
C ASP A 989 3.77 -40.22 2.45
N LEU A 990 2.79 -39.74 1.67
CA LEU A 990 1.39 -39.68 2.08
C LEU A 990 0.70 -41.05 2.08
N GLY A 991 1.13 -41.96 1.20
CA GLY A 991 0.60 -43.32 1.05
C GLY A 991 -0.57 -43.45 0.08
N PHE A 992 -0.81 -42.46 -0.78
CA PHE A 992 -1.85 -42.50 -1.82
C PHE A 992 -1.54 -41.56 -2.99
N ARG A 993 -2.18 -41.82 -4.14
CA ARG A 993 -2.03 -41.01 -5.36
C ARG A 993 -3.06 -39.89 -5.41
N LEU A 994 -2.61 -38.72 -5.86
CA LEU A 994 -3.50 -37.58 -6.13
C LEU A 994 -4.17 -37.72 -7.52
N PRO A 995 -5.37 -37.18 -7.73
CA PRO A 995 -6.00 -37.20 -9.06
C PRO A 995 -5.20 -36.41 -10.09
N ASN A 996 -4.98 -36.97 -11.29
CA ASN A 996 -4.16 -36.37 -12.36
C ASN A 996 -4.63 -34.96 -12.80
N ASN A 997 -5.91 -34.64 -12.64
CA ASN A 997 -6.46 -33.33 -12.94
C ASN A 997 -6.31 -32.31 -11.80
N GLN A 998 -5.94 -32.73 -10.59
CA GLN A 998 -5.84 -31.89 -9.39
C GLN A 998 -4.41 -31.54 -8.98
N TYR A 999 -3.40 -31.93 -9.77
CA TYR A 999 -2.05 -31.40 -9.61
C TYR A 999 -1.38 -31.03 -10.95
N ARG A 1000 -0.35 -30.17 -10.88
CA ARG A 1000 0.47 -29.73 -12.00
C ARG A 1000 1.94 -29.70 -11.60
N ILE A 1001 2.82 -29.90 -12.57
CA ILE A 1001 4.26 -29.68 -12.42
C ILE A 1001 4.60 -28.33 -13.07
N ILE A 1002 5.01 -27.36 -12.26
CA ILE A 1002 5.46 -26.04 -12.73
C ILE A 1002 6.70 -25.65 -11.93
N HIS A 1003 7.83 -25.57 -12.61
CA HIS A 1003 9.13 -25.26 -12.00
C HIS A 1003 9.18 -23.84 -11.44
N ASN A 1004 10.16 -23.56 -10.57
CA ASN A 1004 10.48 -22.20 -10.16
C ASN A 1004 11.12 -21.43 -11.30
N PRO A 1005 10.76 -20.13 -11.45
CA PRO A 1005 11.29 -19.28 -12.51
C PRO A 1005 12.74 -18.87 -12.24
N ILE A 1006 13.54 -18.81 -13.31
CA ILE A 1006 14.90 -18.31 -13.34
C ILE A 1006 14.95 -17.10 -14.27
N ASN A 1007 15.36 -15.94 -13.72
CA ASN A 1007 15.43 -14.70 -14.48
C ASN A 1007 16.66 -14.69 -15.40
N THR A 1008 16.49 -15.22 -16.61
CA THR A 1008 17.59 -15.35 -17.56
C THR A 1008 18.06 -14.04 -18.19
N GLN A 1009 17.31 -12.94 -17.98
CA GLN A 1009 17.76 -11.60 -18.36
C GLN A 1009 18.75 -11.05 -17.32
N LEU A 1010 18.46 -11.24 -16.02
CA LEU A 1010 19.35 -10.86 -14.93
C LEU A 1010 20.60 -11.76 -14.92
N PHE A 1011 20.39 -13.07 -14.91
CA PHE A 1011 21.42 -14.09 -15.00
C PHE A 1011 21.75 -14.38 -16.47
N SER A 1012 22.15 -13.33 -17.18
CA SER A 1012 22.43 -13.40 -18.61
C SER A 1012 23.72 -14.15 -18.89
N TYR A 1013 23.65 -15.02 -19.90
CA TYR A 1013 24.80 -15.78 -20.36
C TYR A 1013 25.82 -14.87 -21.05
N GLN A 1014 27.07 -15.04 -20.67
CA GLN A 1014 28.22 -14.56 -21.41
C GLN A 1014 29.11 -15.77 -21.68
N GLU A 1015 29.64 -15.88 -22.89
CA GLU A 1015 30.56 -16.96 -23.24
C GLU A 1015 31.69 -17.00 -22.21
N LYS A 1016 31.89 -18.15 -21.60
CA LYS A 1016 32.87 -18.32 -20.53
C LYS A 1016 34.25 -18.56 -21.13
N PRO A 1017 35.23 -17.67 -20.89
CA PRO A 1017 36.60 -17.93 -21.29
C PRO A 1017 37.09 -19.25 -20.68
N PRO A 1018 37.87 -20.06 -21.42
CA PRO A 1018 38.36 -21.34 -20.92
C PRO A 1018 39.03 -21.25 -19.54
N GLU A 1019 39.74 -20.17 -19.23
CA GLU A 1019 40.41 -20.00 -17.93
C GLU A 1019 39.45 -19.86 -16.74
N GLN A 1020 38.18 -19.51 -16.96
CA GLN A 1020 37.19 -19.48 -15.88
C GLN A 1020 36.86 -20.88 -15.32
N ARG A 1021 37.26 -21.97 -16.01
CA ARG A 1021 37.20 -23.34 -15.46
C ARG A 1021 37.99 -23.50 -14.15
N LYS A 1022 38.99 -22.64 -13.93
CA LYS A 1022 39.82 -22.61 -12.71
C LYS A 1022 39.18 -21.81 -11.57
N LYS A 1023 38.03 -21.17 -11.79
CA LYS A 1023 37.36 -20.29 -10.83
C LYS A 1023 36.06 -20.90 -10.34
N ILE A 1024 36.07 -21.38 -9.09
CA ILE A 1024 34.99 -22.11 -8.45
C ILE A 1024 34.26 -21.21 -7.46
N LEU A 1025 32.94 -21.09 -7.64
CA LEU A 1025 32.05 -20.32 -6.80
C LEU A 1025 31.11 -21.25 -6.03
N SER A 1026 30.89 -20.95 -4.75
CA SER A 1026 29.87 -21.58 -3.92
C SER A 1026 29.14 -20.52 -3.13
N ILE A 1027 27.88 -20.26 -3.48
CA ILE A 1027 26.99 -19.36 -2.75
C ILE A 1027 25.92 -20.23 -2.10
N ARG A 1028 25.99 -20.43 -0.78
CA ARG A 1028 25.13 -21.38 -0.07
C ARG A 1028 24.75 -20.87 1.32
N PRO A 1029 23.52 -21.10 1.79
CA PRO A 1029 23.18 -20.85 3.18
C PRO A 1029 23.81 -21.92 4.10
N TYR A 1030 24.25 -21.52 5.28
CA TYR A 1030 24.84 -22.38 6.32
C TYR A 1030 23.86 -22.58 7.49
N VAL A 1031 22.57 -22.58 7.17
CA VAL A 1031 21.46 -22.67 8.13
C VAL A 1031 21.10 -24.11 8.51
N SER A 1032 21.41 -25.08 7.64
CA SER A 1032 21.15 -26.49 7.88
C SER A 1032 22.11 -27.39 7.09
N ARG A 1033 22.20 -28.67 7.46
CA ARG A 1033 23.04 -29.66 6.78
C ARG A 1033 22.47 -30.12 5.43
N THR A 1034 21.25 -29.67 5.08
CA THR A 1034 20.60 -29.93 3.79
C THR A 1034 21.44 -29.46 2.60
N TYR A 1035 22.18 -28.35 2.77
CA TYR A 1035 22.97 -27.76 1.69
C TYR A 1035 24.36 -28.37 1.52
N ALA A 1036 24.67 -29.43 2.29
CA ALA A 1036 25.87 -30.26 2.15
C ALA A 1036 27.22 -29.51 2.03
N ASN A 1037 27.32 -28.34 2.68
CA ASN A 1037 28.52 -27.49 2.60
C ASN A 1037 29.79 -28.22 3.13
N ASP A 1038 29.61 -29.23 3.98
CA ASP A 1038 30.68 -30.11 4.45
C ASP A 1038 31.30 -30.97 3.33
N LEU A 1039 30.51 -31.35 2.32
CA LEU A 1039 31.03 -32.09 1.16
C LEU A 1039 31.90 -31.20 0.27
N SER A 1040 31.49 -29.94 0.07
CA SER A 1040 32.32 -28.95 -0.64
C SER A 1040 33.68 -28.78 0.03
N VAL A 1041 33.71 -28.68 1.36
CA VAL A 1041 34.94 -28.57 2.14
C VAL A 1041 35.84 -29.79 1.96
N LYS A 1042 35.28 -31.00 2.08
CA LYS A 1042 36.05 -32.24 1.90
C LYS A 1042 36.59 -32.38 0.47
N ALA A 1043 35.81 -32.01 -0.54
CA ALA A 1043 36.26 -32.03 -1.95
C ALA A 1043 37.45 -31.07 -2.16
N ILE A 1044 37.38 -29.85 -1.60
CA ILE A 1044 38.50 -28.89 -1.69
C ILE A 1044 39.74 -29.42 -0.95
N GLN A 1045 39.59 -30.08 0.20
CA GLN A 1045 40.70 -30.70 0.92
C GLN A 1045 41.36 -31.86 0.14
N LEU A 1046 40.60 -32.60 -0.67
CA LEU A 1046 41.16 -33.59 -1.59
C LEU A 1046 41.93 -32.92 -2.73
N LEU A 1047 41.35 -31.89 -3.34
CA LEU A 1047 42.02 -31.10 -4.39
C LEU A 1047 43.31 -30.45 -3.89
N ALA A 1048 43.38 -30.07 -2.60
CA ALA A 1048 44.58 -29.50 -1.98
C ALA A 1048 45.81 -30.43 -2.01
N GLN A 1049 45.61 -31.71 -2.28
CA GLN A 1049 46.70 -32.70 -2.45
C GLN A 1049 47.26 -32.73 -3.88
N LYS A 1050 46.61 -32.03 -4.83
CA LYS A 1050 47.02 -32.01 -6.24
C LYS A 1050 48.08 -30.93 -6.48
N PRO A 1051 49.08 -31.18 -7.36
CA PRO A 1051 50.19 -30.24 -7.57
C PRO A 1051 49.76 -28.90 -8.18
N TRP A 1052 48.63 -28.86 -8.88
CA TRP A 1052 48.07 -27.68 -9.54
C TRP A 1052 46.97 -26.98 -8.71
N PHE A 1053 46.76 -27.37 -7.45
CA PHE A 1053 45.71 -26.79 -6.60
C PHE A 1053 45.76 -25.26 -6.51
N ASN A 1054 46.98 -24.69 -6.43
CA ASN A 1054 47.18 -23.25 -6.32
C ASN A 1054 46.81 -22.47 -7.59
N GLU A 1055 46.55 -23.15 -8.71
CA GLU A 1055 45.98 -22.52 -9.92
C GLU A 1055 44.47 -22.34 -9.84
N LEU A 1056 43.78 -23.04 -8.93
CA LEU A 1056 42.36 -22.87 -8.72
C LEU A 1056 42.09 -21.69 -7.79
N GLU A 1057 41.00 -20.97 -8.04
CA GLU A 1057 40.44 -19.96 -7.14
C GLU A 1057 39.10 -20.44 -6.60
N PHE A 1058 38.93 -20.46 -5.28
CA PHE A 1058 37.66 -20.76 -4.63
C PHE A 1058 37.08 -19.53 -3.96
N ARG A 1059 35.79 -19.27 -4.15
CA ARG A 1059 35.05 -18.27 -3.37
C ARG A 1059 33.80 -18.87 -2.75
N LEU A 1060 33.77 -18.91 -1.41
CA LEU A 1060 32.66 -19.44 -0.63
C LEU A 1060 31.95 -18.31 0.10
N ILE A 1061 30.67 -18.12 -0.19
CA ILE A 1061 29.85 -17.03 0.33
C ILE A 1061 28.60 -17.61 0.97
N GLY A 1062 28.25 -17.08 2.14
CA GLY A 1062 27.00 -17.40 2.81
C GLY A 1062 27.00 -16.98 4.27
N ASP A 1063 25.95 -17.35 4.99
CA ASP A 1063 25.85 -17.14 6.43
C ASP A 1063 24.92 -18.19 7.06
N GLY A 1064 25.03 -18.36 8.36
CA GLY A 1064 24.24 -19.28 9.17
C GLY A 1064 25.03 -19.87 10.34
N PRO A 1065 24.36 -20.60 11.26
CA PRO A 1065 24.98 -21.15 12.45
C PRO A 1065 26.15 -22.10 12.15
N LEU A 1066 26.14 -22.79 11.01
CA LEU A 1066 27.18 -23.74 10.61
C LEU A 1066 28.36 -23.08 9.88
N PHE A 1067 28.32 -21.77 9.61
CA PHE A 1067 29.28 -21.09 8.74
C PHE A 1067 30.73 -21.22 9.23
N GLU A 1068 30.98 -20.85 10.49
CA GLU A 1068 32.34 -20.85 11.04
C GLU A 1068 32.90 -22.26 11.20
N GLU A 1069 32.10 -23.18 11.75
CA GLU A 1069 32.50 -24.58 11.97
C GLU A 1069 32.84 -25.27 10.63
N THR A 1070 31.97 -25.11 9.64
CA THR A 1070 32.10 -25.82 8.36
C THR A 1070 33.32 -25.34 7.56
N LEU A 1071 33.57 -24.02 7.52
CA LEU A 1071 34.61 -23.44 6.67
C LEU A 1071 35.98 -23.29 7.34
N ALA A 1072 36.08 -23.51 8.66
CA ALA A 1072 37.34 -23.43 9.39
C ALA A 1072 38.52 -24.19 8.72
N PRO A 1073 38.34 -25.43 8.22
CA PRO A 1073 39.45 -26.19 7.61
C PRO A 1073 40.03 -25.57 6.33
N LEU A 1074 39.28 -24.70 5.65
CA LEU A 1074 39.70 -24.11 4.38
C LEU A 1074 40.46 -22.79 4.53
N ARG A 1075 40.40 -22.14 5.71
CA ARG A 1075 41.03 -20.83 5.95
C ARG A 1075 42.56 -20.82 5.80
N GLN A 1076 43.19 -21.99 5.86
CA GLN A 1076 44.63 -22.15 5.68
C GLN A 1076 45.09 -22.02 4.21
N TYR A 1077 44.18 -22.17 3.25
CA TYR A 1077 44.52 -22.17 1.83
C TYR A 1077 44.47 -20.75 1.24
N PRO A 1078 45.57 -20.23 0.66
CA PRO A 1078 45.65 -18.85 0.19
C PRO A 1078 44.77 -18.56 -1.03
N ASN A 1079 44.38 -19.59 -1.77
CA ASN A 1079 43.52 -19.52 -2.94
C ASN A 1079 42.02 -19.73 -2.62
N VAL A 1080 41.65 -19.81 -1.34
CA VAL A 1080 40.26 -19.92 -0.88
C VAL A 1080 39.83 -18.62 -0.20
N ARG A 1081 38.88 -17.92 -0.81
CA ARG A 1081 38.24 -16.72 -0.26
C ARG A 1081 36.92 -17.08 0.42
N ILE A 1082 36.79 -16.75 1.70
CA ILE A 1082 35.58 -16.99 2.50
C ILE A 1082 34.95 -15.64 2.86
N GLU A 1083 33.66 -15.48 2.57
CA GLU A 1083 32.91 -14.25 2.82
C GLU A 1083 31.61 -14.54 3.56
N LYS A 1084 31.46 -13.93 4.73
CA LYS A 1084 30.26 -14.09 5.56
C LYS A 1084 29.25 -13.02 5.23
N GLY A 1085 28.08 -13.42 4.75
CA GLY A 1085 26.99 -12.52 4.44
C GLY A 1085 26.00 -13.09 3.43
N TYR A 1086 24.98 -12.30 3.13
CA TYR A 1086 23.98 -12.58 2.11
C TYR A 1086 24.13 -11.60 0.94
N LEU A 1087 23.90 -12.09 -0.28
CA LEU A 1087 24.01 -11.31 -1.51
C LEU A 1087 22.62 -11.10 -2.14
N LYS A 1088 22.39 -9.93 -2.70
CA LYS A 1088 21.25 -9.64 -3.58
C LYS A 1088 21.42 -10.37 -4.92
N GLN A 1089 20.33 -10.67 -5.61
CA GLN A 1089 20.40 -11.33 -6.93
C GLN A 1089 21.27 -10.56 -7.95
N SER A 1090 21.28 -9.23 -7.92
CA SER A 1090 22.17 -8.43 -8.78
C SER A 1090 23.66 -8.63 -8.47
N GLU A 1091 24.00 -8.81 -7.19
CA GLU A 1091 25.38 -9.07 -6.76
C GLU A 1091 25.79 -10.50 -7.15
N ILE A 1092 24.87 -11.46 -7.03
CA ILE A 1092 25.07 -12.84 -7.48
C ILE A 1092 25.30 -12.88 -9.01
N ALA A 1093 24.44 -12.21 -9.78
CA ALA A 1093 24.56 -12.13 -11.24
C ALA A 1093 25.89 -11.49 -11.67
N GLU A 1094 26.35 -10.45 -10.98
CA GLU A 1094 27.65 -9.83 -11.25
C GLU A 1094 28.80 -10.78 -10.95
N LEU A 1095 28.75 -11.50 -9.81
CA LEU A 1095 29.75 -12.52 -9.50
C LEU A 1095 29.79 -13.60 -10.57
N HIS A 1096 28.63 -14.08 -11.02
CA HIS A 1096 28.58 -15.14 -12.03
C HIS A 1096 29.35 -14.79 -13.31
N LYS A 1097 29.48 -13.50 -13.69
CA LYS A 1097 30.30 -13.10 -14.85
C LYS A 1097 31.78 -13.45 -14.73
N HIS A 1098 32.29 -13.54 -13.51
CA HIS A 1098 33.72 -13.74 -13.23
C HIS A 1098 34.12 -15.18 -12.89
N TYR A 1099 33.15 -16.09 -12.69
CA TYR A 1099 33.37 -17.49 -12.33
C TYR A 1099 32.82 -18.43 -13.40
N GLY A 1100 33.43 -19.62 -13.52
CA GLY A 1100 33.05 -20.64 -14.50
C GLY A 1100 32.42 -21.88 -13.89
N VAL A 1101 32.76 -22.26 -12.66
CA VAL A 1101 32.27 -23.50 -12.03
C VAL A 1101 31.45 -23.17 -10.79
N PHE A 1102 30.29 -23.81 -10.63
CA PHE A 1102 29.43 -23.63 -9.46
C PHE A 1102 29.36 -24.90 -8.61
N LEU A 1103 30.04 -24.89 -7.47
CA LEU A 1103 30.09 -26.03 -6.55
C LEU A 1103 28.90 -25.96 -5.59
N CYS A 1104 27.94 -26.87 -5.74
CA CYS A 1104 26.66 -26.80 -5.04
C CYS A 1104 26.06 -28.19 -4.72
N PRO A 1105 26.75 -29.05 -3.95
CA PRO A 1105 26.16 -30.29 -3.48
C PRO A 1105 24.97 -30.01 -2.54
N SER A 1106 24.01 -30.92 -2.49
CA SER A 1106 22.87 -30.90 -1.57
C SER A 1106 22.64 -32.30 -0.99
N ARG A 1107 21.92 -32.41 0.12
CA ARG A 1107 21.35 -33.69 0.59
C ARG A 1107 19.90 -33.86 0.16
N MET A 1108 19.22 -32.75 -0.11
CA MET A 1108 17.88 -32.71 -0.68
C MET A 1108 17.71 -31.37 -1.40
N ASP A 1109 17.08 -31.41 -2.57
CA ASP A 1109 16.61 -30.21 -3.27
C ASP A 1109 15.35 -30.56 -4.08
N THR A 1110 14.34 -29.69 -4.03
CA THR A 1110 13.09 -29.86 -4.80
C THR A 1110 13.23 -29.31 -6.22
N GLN A 1111 14.26 -28.49 -6.48
CA GLN A 1111 14.67 -28.06 -7.82
C GLN A 1111 16.15 -27.67 -7.85
N GLY A 1112 16.55 -26.62 -7.13
CA GLY A 1112 17.90 -26.05 -7.14
C GLY A 1112 17.99 -24.64 -7.74
N VAL A 1113 17.18 -23.67 -7.29
CA VAL A 1113 17.09 -22.31 -7.88
C VAL A 1113 18.47 -21.64 -8.04
N SER A 1114 19.30 -21.59 -6.99
CA SER A 1114 20.62 -20.94 -7.07
C SER A 1114 21.58 -21.65 -8.05
N ARG A 1115 21.44 -22.97 -8.21
CA ARG A 1115 22.18 -23.72 -9.22
C ARG A 1115 21.70 -23.36 -10.61
N ASP A 1116 20.39 -23.29 -10.83
CA ASP A 1116 19.83 -22.94 -12.13
C ASP A 1116 20.13 -21.48 -12.50
N GLU A 1117 20.21 -20.56 -11.54
CA GLU A 1117 20.71 -19.18 -11.74
C GLU A 1117 22.17 -19.17 -12.21
N ALA A 1118 23.02 -20.03 -11.64
CA ALA A 1118 24.41 -20.20 -12.05
C ALA A 1118 24.52 -20.80 -13.46
N MET A 1119 23.75 -21.84 -13.75
CA MET A 1119 23.64 -22.45 -15.09
C MET A 1119 23.15 -21.45 -16.14
N ALA A 1120 22.15 -20.62 -15.80
CA ALA A 1120 21.67 -19.53 -16.68
C ALA A 1120 22.77 -18.52 -17.00
N SER A 1121 23.69 -18.29 -16.06
CA SER A 1121 24.85 -17.41 -16.27
C SER A 1121 26.01 -18.11 -16.99
N GLY A 1122 25.89 -19.41 -17.28
CA GLY A 1122 26.90 -20.24 -17.96
C GLY A 1122 27.88 -20.95 -17.02
N LEU A 1123 27.66 -20.97 -15.70
CA LEU A 1123 28.53 -21.73 -14.80
C LEU A 1123 28.20 -23.22 -14.91
N VAL A 1124 29.23 -24.06 -15.00
CA VAL A 1124 29.07 -25.52 -14.98
C VAL A 1124 28.78 -25.97 -13.54
N PRO A 1125 27.61 -26.55 -13.24
CA PRO A 1125 27.28 -27.01 -11.91
C PRO A 1125 28.01 -28.32 -11.59
N VAL A 1126 28.70 -28.33 -10.45
CA VAL A 1126 29.24 -29.54 -9.82
C VAL A 1126 28.38 -29.84 -8.60
N THR A 1127 27.54 -30.86 -8.70
CA THR A 1127 26.52 -31.21 -7.70
C THR A 1127 26.35 -32.73 -7.63
N ASN A 1128 25.28 -33.22 -7.00
CA ASN A 1128 25.06 -34.64 -6.75
C ASN A 1128 23.62 -35.10 -7.05
N ARG A 1129 23.46 -36.40 -7.27
CA ARG A 1129 22.25 -37.06 -7.78
C ARG A 1129 21.22 -37.32 -6.65
N VAL A 1130 20.73 -36.25 -6.03
CA VAL A 1130 19.74 -36.31 -4.93
C VAL A 1130 18.46 -35.55 -5.27
N GLY A 1131 17.33 -36.01 -4.75
CA GLY A 1131 16.04 -35.35 -4.94
C GLY A 1131 15.72 -35.07 -6.41
N ALA A 1132 15.24 -33.87 -6.69
CA ALA A 1132 14.88 -33.45 -8.04
C ALA A 1132 16.06 -32.99 -8.91
N ILE A 1133 17.30 -32.96 -8.38
CA ILE A 1133 18.46 -32.45 -9.11
C ILE A 1133 18.63 -33.06 -10.53
N PRO A 1134 18.43 -34.38 -10.73
CA PRO A 1134 18.55 -35.02 -12.05
C PRO A 1134 17.50 -34.56 -13.09
N GLU A 1135 16.41 -33.90 -12.68
CA GLU A 1135 15.45 -33.32 -13.63
C GLU A 1135 15.99 -32.04 -14.28
N PHE A 1136 16.98 -31.40 -13.69
CA PHE A 1136 17.44 -30.06 -14.08
C PHE A 1136 18.92 -30.02 -14.46
N VAL A 1137 19.69 -31.03 -14.08
CA VAL A 1137 21.07 -31.24 -14.54
C VAL A 1137 21.19 -32.66 -15.06
N ASP A 1138 21.93 -32.81 -16.15
CA ASP A 1138 22.32 -34.07 -16.75
C ASP A 1138 23.84 -34.08 -16.98
N ASP A 1139 24.34 -35.19 -17.52
CA ASP A 1139 25.76 -35.36 -17.79
C ASP A 1139 26.27 -34.48 -18.95
N ASP A 1140 25.40 -33.80 -19.71
CA ASP A 1140 25.79 -32.87 -20.78
C ASP A 1140 25.90 -31.42 -20.28
N SER A 1141 25.15 -31.08 -19.23
CA SER A 1141 25.04 -29.73 -18.67
C SER A 1141 25.82 -29.54 -17.36
N GLY A 1142 26.28 -30.60 -16.71
CA GLY A 1142 26.98 -30.51 -15.43
C GLY A 1142 27.70 -31.79 -15.03
N PHE A 1143 27.98 -31.89 -13.72
CA PHE A 1143 28.45 -33.12 -13.08
C PHE A 1143 27.54 -33.51 -11.91
N LEU A 1144 27.22 -34.80 -11.85
CA LEU A 1144 26.29 -35.39 -10.88
C LEU A 1144 26.98 -36.52 -10.10
N ALA A 1145 27.64 -36.17 -9.01
CA ALA A 1145 28.22 -37.13 -8.07
C ALA A 1145 27.15 -38.01 -7.40
N ALA A 1146 27.52 -39.19 -6.92
CA ALA A 1146 26.67 -39.99 -6.04
C ALA A 1146 26.33 -39.23 -4.73
N PRO A 1147 25.21 -39.55 -4.05
CA PRO A 1147 24.87 -38.95 -2.76
C PRO A 1147 26.03 -39.06 -1.75
N ASP A 1148 26.32 -37.96 -1.05
CA ASP A 1148 27.43 -37.82 -0.08
C ASP A 1148 28.86 -38.11 -0.61
N SER A 1149 29.06 -38.26 -1.94
CA SER A 1149 30.36 -38.56 -2.56
C SER A 1149 31.18 -37.29 -2.84
N PHE A 1150 31.99 -36.85 -1.87
CA PHE A 1150 32.90 -35.70 -2.06
C PHE A 1150 34.13 -36.03 -2.93
N THR A 1151 34.44 -37.31 -3.13
CA THR A 1151 35.49 -37.78 -4.05
C THR A 1151 35.09 -37.48 -5.49
N GLU A 1152 33.87 -37.84 -5.90
CA GLU A 1152 33.39 -37.55 -7.26
C GLU A 1152 33.21 -36.05 -7.52
N LEU A 1153 32.87 -35.25 -6.49
CA LEU A 1153 32.87 -33.78 -6.61
C LEU A 1153 34.28 -33.23 -6.88
N SER A 1154 35.31 -33.80 -6.25
CA SER A 1154 36.72 -33.47 -6.51
C SER A 1154 37.12 -33.89 -7.92
N ASP A 1155 36.77 -35.12 -8.34
CA ASP A 1155 37.10 -35.66 -9.67
C ASP A 1155 36.44 -34.85 -10.79
N ALA A 1156 35.21 -34.36 -10.57
CA ALA A 1156 34.52 -33.45 -11.50
C ALA A 1156 35.27 -32.12 -11.70
N ILE A 1157 35.75 -31.51 -10.61
CA ILE A 1157 36.54 -30.27 -10.68
C ILE A 1157 37.90 -30.54 -11.37
N GLU A 1158 38.55 -31.67 -11.08
CA GLU A 1158 39.77 -32.09 -11.77
C GLU A 1158 39.53 -32.29 -13.27
N SER A 1159 38.43 -32.95 -13.66
CA SER A 1159 38.05 -33.12 -15.06
C SER A 1159 37.86 -31.78 -15.77
N LEU A 1160 37.18 -30.83 -15.13
CA LEU A 1160 37.01 -29.48 -15.68
C LEU A 1160 38.33 -28.72 -15.78
N PHE A 1161 39.21 -28.85 -14.80
CA PHE A 1161 40.53 -28.21 -14.81
C PHE A 1161 41.38 -28.70 -16.00
N LEU A 1162 41.43 -30.01 -16.21
CA LEU A 1162 42.26 -30.67 -17.23
C LEU A 1162 41.70 -30.51 -18.66
N ASN A 1163 40.39 -30.31 -18.82
CA ASN A 1163 39.72 -30.35 -20.13
C ASN A 1163 38.93 -29.06 -20.42
N PRO A 1164 39.56 -28.04 -21.04
CA PRO A 1164 38.90 -26.78 -21.36
C PRO A 1164 37.72 -26.91 -22.33
N GLY A 1165 37.78 -27.85 -23.29
CA GLY A 1165 36.70 -28.10 -24.25
C GLY A 1165 35.43 -28.62 -23.57
N ILE A 1166 35.57 -29.58 -22.66
CA ILE A 1166 34.45 -30.12 -21.86
C ILE A 1166 33.79 -29.01 -21.02
N PHE A 1167 34.59 -28.10 -20.46
CA PHE A 1167 34.07 -26.95 -19.73
C PHE A 1167 33.20 -26.03 -20.60
N GLN A 1168 33.68 -25.66 -21.80
CA GLN A 1168 32.94 -24.76 -22.70
C GLN A 1168 31.63 -25.38 -23.18
N GLU A 1169 31.67 -26.66 -23.57
CA GLU A 1169 30.48 -27.40 -24.00
C GLU A 1169 29.42 -27.48 -22.89
N LYS A 1170 29.82 -27.92 -21.69
CA LYS A 1170 28.92 -27.99 -20.53
C LYS A 1170 28.37 -26.62 -20.14
N SER A 1171 29.18 -25.57 -20.23
CA SER A 1171 28.77 -24.18 -19.94
C SER A 1171 27.61 -23.74 -20.86
N LEU A 1172 27.73 -24.00 -22.16
CA LEU A 1172 26.69 -23.68 -23.13
C LEU A 1172 25.42 -24.55 -22.91
N ASN A 1173 25.60 -25.85 -22.68
CA ASN A 1173 24.49 -26.77 -22.44
C ASN A 1173 23.73 -26.43 -21.15
N ALA A 1174 24.44 -26.05 -20.08
CA ALA A 1174 23.83 -25.57 -18.83
C ALA A 1174 22.90 -24.38 -19.07
N ARG A 1175 23.36 -23.40 -19.86
CA ARG A 1175 22.54 -22.25 -20.26
C ARG A 1175 21.30 -22.69 -21.05
N GLN A 1176 21.50 -23.47 -22.12
CA GLN A 1176 20.41 -23.87 -23.02
C GLN A 1176 19.33 -24.68 -22.30
N ARG A 1177 19.73 -25.51 -21.32
CA ARG A 1177 18.79 -26.27 -20.50
C ARG A 1177 17.87 -25.36 -19.69
N VAL A 1178 18.42 -24.38 -18.97
CA VAL A 1178 17.63 -23.43 -18.17
C VAL A 1178 16.68 -22.59 -19.03
N VAL A 1179 17.13 -22.10 -20.20
CA VAL A 1179 16.26 -21.35 -21.13
C VAL A 1179 15.02 -22.15 -21.52
N ARG A 1180 15.17 -23.45 -21.79
CA ARG A 1180 14.09 -24.31 -22.28
C ARG A 1180 13.12 -24.78 -21.20
N GLN A 1181 13.56 -24.80 -19.94
CA GLN A 1181 12.82 -25.46 -18.86
C GLN A 1181 12.29 -24.50 -17.80
N SER A 1182 13.06 -23.48 -17.41
CA SER A 1182 12.78 -22.69 -16.21
C SER A 1182 12.92 -21.19 -16.40
N ASP A 1183 12.98 -20.69 -17.64
CA ASP A 1183 12.93 -19.25 -17.90
C ASP A 1183 11.67 -18.60 -17.31
N THR A 1184 11.83 -17.44 -16.66
CA THR A 1184 10.73 -16.72 -16.01
C THR A 1184 9.53 -16.48 -16.92
N LEU A 1185 9.72 -16.16 -18.20
CA LEU A 1185 8.59 -15.89 -19.11
C LEU A 1185 7.80 -17.16 -19.41
N GLN A 1186 8.47 -18.30 -19.57
CA GLN A 1186 7.82 -19.58 -19.81
C GLN A 1186 7.04 -20.05 -18.58
N ILE A 1187 7.68 -20.00 -17.40
CA ILE A 1187 7.06 -20.42 -16.14
C ILE A 1187 5.87 -19.53 -15.79
N SER A 1188 6.04 -18.21 -15.85
CA SER A 1188 4.94 -17.29 -15.56
C SER A 1188 3.77 -17.44 -16.53
N ARG A 1189 4.00 -17.74 -17.81
CA ARG A 1189 2.91 -18.06 -18.76
C ARG A 1189 2.14 -19.32 -18.36
N ALA A 1190 2.83 -20.40 -17.99
CA ALA A 1190 2.19 -21.63 -17.51
C ALA A 1190 1.33 -21.36 -16.25
N GLU A 1191 1.83 -20.54 -15.33
CA GLU A 1191 1.11 -20.14 -14.12
C GLU A 1191 -0.08 -19.25 -14.43
N LEU A 1192 0.08 -18.28 -15.33
CA LEU A 1192 -1.01 -17.40 -15.75
C LEU A 1192 -2.13 -18.17 -16.44
N ASN A 1193 -1.80 -19.16 -17.29
CA ASN A 1193 -2.80 -20.05 -17.89
C ASN A 1193 -3.53 -20.81 -16.79
N LEU A 1194 -2.80 -21.40 -15.84
CA LEU A 1194 -3.39 -22.08 -14.69
C LEU A 1194 -4.33 -21.16 -13.92
N ILE A 1195 -3.91 -19.93 -13.61
CA ILE A 1195 -4.69 -18.97 -12.80
C ILE A 1195 -5.93 -18.47 -13.56
N ARG A 1196 -5.80 -18.17 -14.86
CA ARG A 1196 -6.87 -17.61 -15.70
C ARG A 1196 -7.90 -18.65 -16.15
N ASP A 1197 -7.49 -19.88 -16.40
CA ASP A 1197 -8.36 -20.92 -16.95
C ASP A 1197 -9.28 -21.49 -15.86
N ALA A 1198 -10.51 -20.99 -15.79
CA ALA A 1198 -11.55 -21.53 -14.91
C ALA A 1198 -12.21 -22.82 -15.46
N ASN A 1199 -11.90 -23.25 -16.69
CA ASN A 1199 -12.70 -24.27 -17.41
C ASN A 1199 -11.93 -25.24 -18.32
N ASP A 1200 -10.59 -25.32 -18.31
CA ASP A 1200 -9.91 -26.22 -19.26
C ASP A 1200 -9.58 -27.62 -18.70
N HIS A 1201 -10.40 -28.59 -19.13
CA HIS A 1201 -10.15 -30.02 -19.03
C HIS A 1201 -9.22 -30.55 -20.12
N ARG A 1202 -8.50 -29.71 -20.87
CA ARG A 1202 -7.61 -30.18 -21.93
C ARG A 1202 -6.21 -30.48 -21.39
N GLU A 1203 -5.91 -31.77 -21.48
CA GLU A 1203 -4.61 -32.42 -21.71
C GLU A 1203 -3.41 -31.83 -20.98
N SER A 1204 -2.83 -32.65 -20.10
CA SER A 1204 -1.44 -32.53 -19.69
C SER A 1204 -0.58 -32.40 -20.95
N VAL A 1205 -0.07 -31.20 -21.22
CA VAL A 1205 1.05 -31.04 -22.14
C VAL A 1205 2.22 -31.75 -21.46
N ASP A 1206 2.54 -32.94 -21.96
CA ASP A 1206 3.79 -33.61 -21.62
C ASP A 1206 4.93 -32.75 -22.17
N PRO A 1207 5.80 -32.18 -21.33
CA PRO A 1207 6.94 -31.39 -21.80
C PRO A 1207 7.95 -32.21 -22.62
N THR A 1208 7.72 -33.51 -22.83
CA THR A 1208 8.55 -34.37 -23.69
C THR A 1208 8.11 -34.43 -25.15
N ASP A 1209 6.91 -33.94 -25.51
CA ASP A 1209 6.45 -33.94 -26.90
C ASP A 1209 6.83 -32.61 -27.60
N HIS A 1210 8.08 -32.54 -28.04
CA HIS A 1210 8.50 -31.55 -29.03
C HIS A 1210 8.29 -32.14 -30.43
N PRO A 1211 7.65 -31.41 -31.37
CA PRO A 1211 7.76 -31.77 -32.78
C PRO A 1211 9.25 -31.71 -33.15
N ALA A 1212 9.77 -32.78 -33.76
CA ALA A 1212 11.14 -32.85 -34.23
C ALA A 1212 11.48 -31.58 -35.05
N LEU A 1213 12.39 -30.76 -34.53
CA LEU A 1213 12.93 -29.60 -35.24
C LEU A 1213 13.84 -30.11 -36.37
N ASP A 1214 13.47 -29.76 -37.59
CA ASP A 1214 14.27 -29.98 -38.80
C ASP A 1214 15.64 -29.31 -38.65
N THR A 1215 16.70 -30.13 -38.58
CA THR A 1215 18.09 -29.72 -38.40
C THR A 1215 18.75 -29.18 -39.68
N ARG A 1216 17.98 -28.73 -40.68
CA ARG A 1216 18.50 -28.33 -42.01
C ARG A 1216 18.61 -26.82 -42.27
N LEU A 1217 18.62 -25.97 -41.25
CA LEU A 1217 18.85 -24.53 -41.42
C LEU A 1217 20.10 -24.03 -40.66
N VAL A 1218 21.23 -24.66 -40.95
CA VAL A 1218 22.56 -24.04 -40.83
C VAL A 1218 23.34 -24.40 -42.08
N HIS A 1219 23.17 -23.62 -43.15
CA HIS A 1219 24.21 -23.36 -44.15
C HIS A 1219 23.77 -22.20 -45.06
N VAL A 1220 24.78 -21.39 -45.44
CA VAL A 1220 24.79 -20.31 -46.45
C VAL A 1220 24.38 -18.92 -45.97
N ILE A 1221 25.37 -18.14 -45.50
CA ILE A 1221 25.72 -16.86 -46.16
C ILE A 1221 27.25 -16.79 -46.20
N GLY A 1222 27.80 -16.99 -47.39
CA GLY A 1222 29.15 -16.61 -47.75
C GLY A 1222 29.08 -15.57 -48.85
N SER A 1223 29.43 -14.33 -48.51
CA SER A 1223 30.07 -13.31 -49.35
C SER A 1223 30.41 -12.12 -48.47
#